data_AF-A0A523REB0-F1
#
_entry.id   AF-A0A523REB0-F1
#
_cell.length_a   1.000
_cell.length_b   1.000
_cell.length_c   1.000
_cell.angle_alpha   90.00
_cell.angle_beta   90.00
_cell.angle_gamma   90.00
#
_symmetry.space_group_name_H-M   'P 1'
#
loop_
_entity.id
_entity.type
_entity.pdbx_description
1 polymer ?
#
loop_
_entity_poly.entity_id
_entity_poly.type
_entity_poly.pdbx_seq_one_letter_code
_entity_poly.pdbx_strand_id
1 'polypeptide(L)'
;MIDLKLGIYPIIISPNIGKPLLLNMRDYKQRAQFPIKNLSFEALIIASKSHSTQKILEHFHQNLFIQPILKASGDFEKRRGTLIDLHLVQIEKIEKLDFRDQPILEEENCIVWDINNSVFQFDDVFGKRKELYKIKVEIRDILNIEKMLKKISRDFLLFDIVHDIPNLTENKVNYHSIAIFDKDWNDFSFIHATDFHIARRNDFILHYLKDKARIKIDRCKTNEEKKKKVDTFVLTRDFDYKEEFQEERWEDLRTAKFNFNSNLRKLINFANTKSSQRNLDFLLMTGDLIDYLNIARGNYQYKNNFLVFLDILLGRNKGLDKPPFLGSDDEFVNSEEIMVPIFTTIGNHDYRSNHYGMRFGQIHKIFGMTHSDVKGYYDTKFFNYFTALRSNDKYLKDYFRYINPNLNFNLKIGDHYNFIFLDTGQDSIADMHDLLKGGPSTKGIKEYQVDLLRAFIQIAHNEKVIVVMHTPPVSPNLSRYKRRKYKKKLNIKNRPLQWSDFYESNLRSYNGTGRLDTILNLKYQTIMYNWSTVLKIFTGSDKIIRRKVDIVMCGHTHTLKEYRLREAKKTDRINFGFWFFPIYIEVPCEIYTSRYRDKFKEFKNPLDLKTWFDVNKPFVFQTQAVGPLSAKFKFKTPGFRYYTIKNDQIVSAKVFSLHLK
;
A
#
# COMPACT_ATOMS: atom_id res chain seq x y z
N MET A 1 -14.63 20.50 -5.69
CA MET A 1 -13.47 20.22 -4.80
C MET A 1 -12.80 21.54 -4.49
N ILE A 2 -12.79 21.97 -3.22
CA ILE A 2 -12.28 23.28 -2.77
C ILE A 2 -10.91 23.59 -3.39
N ASP A 3 -10.76 24.78 -3.98
CA ASP A 3 -9.45 25.24 -4.45
C ASP A 3 -8.55 25.61 -3.26
N LEU A 4 -7.84 24.61 -2.77
CA LEU A 4 -6.89 24.74 -1.67
C LEU A 4 -5.75 25.74 -1.97
N LYS A 5 -5.57 26.18 -3.23
CA LYS A 5 -4.49 27.11 -3.62
C LYS A 5 -4.58 28.46 -2.93
N LEU A 6 -5.78 28.96 -2.63
CA LEU A 6 -5.94 30.32 -2.13
C LEU A 6 -5.40 30.50 -0.70
N GLY A 7 -5.22 29.42 0.08
CA GLY A 7 -4.61 29.52 1.41
C GLY A 7 -5.44 30.27 2.46
N ILE A 8 -6.72 30.54 2.17
CA ILE A 8 -7.54 31.52 2.91
C ILE A 8 -7.97 31.00 4.29
N TYR A 9 -8.30 29.71 4.41
CA TYR A 9 -8.87 29.12 5.64
C TYR A 9 -7.96 28.03 6.23
N PRO A 10 -7.86 27.87 7.56
CA PRO A 10 -7.18 26.72 8.15
C PRO A 10 -7.89 25.41 7.77
N ILE A 11 -7.14 24.31 7.61
CA ILE A 11 -7.70 23.02 7.23
C ILE A 11 -7.09 21.88 8.05
N ILE A 12 -7.90 20.86 8.34
CA ILE A 12 -7.42 19.61 8.93
C ILE A 12 -6.77 18.77 7.83
N ILE A 13 -5.52 18.34 8.06
CA ILE A 13 -4.77 17.49 7.13
C ILE A 13 -4.65 16.05 7.62
N SER A 14 -4.77 15.82 8.93
CA SER A 14 -4.75 14.50 9.57
C SER A 14 -5.73 14.46 10.76
N PRO A 15 -6.46 13.36 10.99
CA PRO A 15 -6.40 12.11 10.22
C PRO A 15 -7.07 12.22 8.84
N ASN A 16 -6.84 11.22 7.99
CA ASN A 16 -7.38 11.14 6.62
C ASN A 16 -7.47 9.69 6.12
N ILE A 17 -7.94 9.49 4.89
CA ILE A 17 -8.25 8.16 4.35
C ILE A 17 -7.04 7.21 4.34
N GLY A 18 -5.83 7.70 4.11
CA GLY A 18 -4.62 6.89 4.00
C GLY A 18 -3.87 6.68 5.31
N LYS A 19 -4.28 7.38 6.38
CA LYS A 19 -3.84 7.17 7.77
C LYS A 19 -5.02 7.54 8.71
N PRO A 20 -6.04 6.67 8.80
CA PRO A 20 -7.17 6.90 9.67
C PRO A 20 -6.76 6.68 11.13
N LEU A 21 -7.46 7.36 12.03
CA LEU A 21 -7.35 7.12 13.45
C LEU A 21 -8.21 5.92 13.84
N LEU A 22 -7.64 4.96 14.56
CA LEU A 22 -8.40 3.84 15.12
C LEU A 22 -8.72 4.17 16.58
N LEU A 23 -10.00 4.38 16.87
CA LEU A 23 -10.52 4.60 18.22
C LEU A 23 -11.23 3.35 18.68
N ASN A 24 -11.02 2.92 19.92
CA ASN A 24 -11.69 1.74 20.46
C ASN A 24 -12.46 2.08 21.73
N MET A 25 -13.77 1.94 21.69
CA MET A 25 -14.68 2.24 22.79
C MET A 25 -14.31 1.55 24.10
N ARG A 26 -13.70 0.36 24.05
CA ARG A 26 -13.30 -0.40 25.24
C ARG A 26 -12.17 0.26 26.02
N ASP A 27 -11.18 0.79 25.31
CA ASP A 27 -10.00 1.43 25.90
C ASP A 27 -10.42 2.65 26.74
N TYR A 28 -11.47 3.36 26.30
CA TYR A 28 -12.03 4.51 27.02
C TYR A 28 -12.91 4.10 28.21
N LYS A 29 -13.71 3.03 28.07
CA LYS A 29 -14.55 2.50 29.17
C LYS A 29 -13.70 2.00 30.35
N GLN A 30 -12.55 1.36 30.08
CA GLN A 30 -11.68 0.82 31.13
C GLN A 30 -10.88 1.89 31.88
N ARG A 31 -10.52 3.01 31.20
CA ARG A 31 -9.77 4.13 31.81
C ARG A 31 -10.66 5.07 32.64
N ALA A 32 -11.99 4.96 32.55
CA ALA A 32 -12.93 5.84 33.24
C ALA A 32 -13.43 5.20 34.55
N GLN A 33 -12.85 5.59 35.69
CA GLN A 33 -13.35 5.24 37.03
C GLN A 33 -14.62 6.04 37.45
N PHE A 34 -15.07 7.03 36.66
CA PHE A 34 -16.25 7.90 36.89
C PHE A 34 -16.82 8.40 35.53
N PRO A 35 -18.00 9.05 35.43
CA PRO A 35 -18.96 8.88 34.33
C PRO A 35 -18.36 9.15 32.95
N ILE A 36 -18.86 8.41 31.94
CA ILE A 36 -18.40 8.33 30.55
C ILE A 36 -17.75 9.65 30.08
N LYS A 37 -16.41 9.72 30.10
CA LYS A 37 -15.68 10.82 29.46
C LYS A 37 -15.94 10.75 27.96
N ASN A 38 -16.07 11.91 27.32
CA ASN A 38 -16.23 11.95 25.87
C ASN A 38 -14.99 11.33 25.18
N LEU A 39 -15.24 10.59 24.10
CA LEU A 39 -14.23 10.04 23.22
C LEU A 39 -13.53 11.22 22.53
N SER A 40 -12.24 11.40 22.81
CA SER A 40 -11.44 12.48 22.25
C SER A 40 -10.33 11.98 21.35
N PHE A 41 -9.95 12.77 20.36
CA PHE A 41 -8.80 12.53 19.50
C PHE A 41 -8.07 13.81 19.14
N GLU A 42 -6.87 13.64 18.60
CA GLU A 42 -6.04 14.74 18.11
C GLU A 42 -6.10 14.84 16.59
N ALA A 43 -6.09 16.06 16.07
CA ALA A 43 -6.03 16.35 14.64
C ALA A 43 -4.98 17.42 14.35
N LEU A 44 -4.34 17.31 13.19
CA LEU A 44 -3.37 18.27 12.71
C LEU A 44 -4.04 19.25 11.74
N ILE A 45 -3.90 20.53 12.05
CA ILE A 45 -4.32 21.64 11.22
C ILE A 45 -3.10 22.26 10.55
N ILE A 46 -3.29 22.69 9.31
CA ILE A 46 -2.36 23.61 8.66
C ILE A 46 -3.05 24.95 8.39
N ALA A 47 -2.35 26.05 8.70
CA ALA A 47 -2.83 27.41 8.52
C ALA A 47 -1.74 28.32 7.93
N SER A 48 -2.12 29.50 7.46
CA SER A 48 -1.16 30.53 7.03
C SER A 48 -0.65 31.32 8.24
N LYS A 49 0.51 31.98 8.08
CA LYS A 49 1.12 32.83 9.12
C LYS A 49 0.21 33.94 9.66
N SER A 50 -0.78 34.38 8.88
CA SER A 50 -1.71 35.43 9.28
C SER A 50 -2.82 34.96 10.24
N HIS A 51 -2.94 33.65 10.47
CA HIS A 51 -3.92 33.09 11.39
C HIS A 51 -3.31 32.95 12.78
N SER A 52 -3.86 33.69 13.74
CA SER A 52 -3.61 33.45 15.16
C SER A 52 -4.41 32.23 15.63
N THR A 53 -4.00 31.65 16.76
CA THR A 53 -4.72 30.55 17.42
C THR A 53 -6.20 30.86 17.61
N GLN A 54 -6.52 32.09 18.04
CA GLN A 54 -7.90 32.57 18.22
C GLN A 54 -8.71 32.53 16.92
N LYS A 55 -8.15 33.02 15.81
CA LYS A 55 -8.82 32.96 14.50
C LYS A 55 -9.04 31.52 14.03
N ILE A 56 -8.10 30.62 14.32
CA ILE A 56 -8.25 29.21 13.99
C ILE A 56 -9.41 28.60 14.79
N LEU A 57 -9.49 28.88 16.09
CA LEU A 57 -10.61 28.45 16.94
C LEU A 57 -11.96 28.91 16.37
N GLU A 58 -12.06 30.18 15.99
CA GLU A 58 -13.28 30.74 15.39
C GLU A 58 -13.71 30.02 14.11
N HIS A 59 -12.75 29.60 13.28
CA HIS A 59 -13.06 28.83 12.07
C HIS A 59 -13.67 27.46 12.38
N PHE A 60 -13.18 26.77 13.40
CA PHE A 60 -13.62 25.40 13.73
C PHE A 60 -14.78 25.37 14.73
N HIS A 61 -15.02 26.44 15.48
CA HIS A 61 -16.09 26.51 16.45
C HIS A 61 -17.45 26.33 15.78
N GLN A 62 -18.18 25.28 16.19
CA GLN A 62 -19.51 24.89 15.65
C GLN A 62 -19.53 24.51 14.16
N ASN A 63 -18.38 24.40 13.50
CA ASN A 63 -18.26 24.12 12.06
C ASN A 63 -17.58 22.78 11.77
N LEU A 64 -17.37 21.96 12.79
CA LEU A 64 -16.63 20.71 12.71
C LEU A 64 -17.49 19.53 13.15
N PHE A 65 -17.55 18.51 12.29
CA PHE A 65 -18.41 17.35 12.47
C PHE A 65 -17.69 16.06 12.08
N ILE A 66 -18.20 14.94 12.58
CA ILE A 66 -17.94 13.62 11.98
C ILE A 66 -19.21 13.08 11.34
N GLN A 67 -19.05 12.33 10.26
CA GLN A 67 -20.17 11.76 9.53
C GLN A 67 -19.98 10.26 9.31
N PRO A 68 -20.86 9.39 9.85
CA PRO A 68 -20.71 7.94 9.72
C PRO A 68 -21.04 7.46 8.31
N ILE A 69 -20.32 6.43 7.85
CA ILE A 69 -20.54 5.76 6.56
C ILE A 69 -21.32 4.47 6.79
N LEU A 70 -22.59 4.48 6.36
CA LEU A 70 -23.57 3.45 6.70
C LEU A 70 -23.67 2.35 5.64
N LYS A 71 -23.47 2.69 4.37
CA LYS A 71 -23.64 1.79 3.22
C LYS A 71 -22.45 1.84 2.28
N ALA A 72 -22.11 0.71 1.68
CA ALA A 72 -21.03 0.61 0.70
C ALA A 72 -21.44 1.11 -0.70
N SER A 73 -22.71 0.94 -1.08
CA SER A 73 -23.21 1.20 -2.43
C SER A 73 -24.40 2.18 -2.45
N GLY A 74 -24.72 2.67 -3.65
CA GLY A 74 -25.76 3.67 -3.90
C GLY A 74 -25.22 5.10 -3.99
N ASP A 75 -26.14 6.07 -4.06
CA ASP A 75 -25.79 7.50 -4.17
C ASP A 75 -24.81 7.89 -3.06
N PHE A 76 -23.74 8.61 -3.42
CA PHE A 76 -22.64 8.93 -2.50
C PHE A 76 -23.11 9.59 -1.21
N GLU A 77 -23.98 10.61 -1.31
CA GLU A 77 -24.54 11.31 -0.16
C GLU A 77 -25.48 10.41 0.69
N LYS A 78 -26.27 9.55 0.05
CA LYS A 78 -27.22 8.66 0.75
C LYS A 78 -26.55 7.50 1.49
N ARG A 79 -25.24 7.30 1.30
CA ARG A 79 -24.44 6.34 2.06
C ARG A 79 -24.05 6.85 3.44
N ARG A 80 -24.07 8.17 3.65
CA ARG A 80 -23.67 8.81 4.91
C ARG A 80 -24.87 8.95 5.85
N GLY A 81 -24.58 8.95 7.15
CA GLY A 81 -25.55 9.26 8.20
C GLY A 81 -25.60 10.75 8.55
N THR A 82 -26.27 11.04 9.66
CA THR A 82 -26.37 12.40 10.23
C THR A 82 -25.00 12.88 10.72
N LEU A 83 -24.76 14.19 10.60
CA LEU A 83 -23.58 14.83 11.18
C LEU A 83 -23.63 14.75 12.70
N ILE A 84 -22.48 14.53 13.32
CA ILE A 84 -22.30 14.52 14.77
C ILE A 84 -21.27 15.59 15.12
N ASP A 85 -21.65 16.50 16.01
CA ASP A 85 -20.83 17.63 16.41
C ASP A 85 -19.52 17.20 17.08
N LEU A 86 -18.46 17.90 16.70
CA LEU A 86 -17.17 17.83 17.35
C LEU A 86 -16.95 19.08 18.21
N HIS A 87 -16.52 18.88 19.45
CA HIS A 87 -16.16 19.95 20.37
C HIS A 87 -14.65 20.12 20.43
N LEU A 88 -14.16 21.28 19.98
CA LEU A 88 -12.75 21.61 20.13
C LEU A 88 -12.46 21.95 21.60
N VAL A 89 -11.57 21.19 22.21
CA VAL A 89 -11.18 21.30 23.63
C VAL A 89 -9.92 22.14 23.79
N GLN A 90 -8.92 21.87 22.95
CA GLN A 90 -7.61 22.50 23.03
C GLN A 90 -7.07 22.74 21.63
N ILE A 91 -6.29 23.80 21.51
CA ILE A 91 -5.46 24.08 20.34
C ILE A 91 -4.07 24.48 20.81
N GLU A 92 -3.06 24.00 20.11
CA GLU A 92 -1.67 24.30 20.36
C GLU A 92 -0.96 24.56 19.02
N LYS A 93 -0.12 25.58 18.98
CA LYS A 93 0.74 25.81 17.83
C LYS A 93 1.93 24.85 17.94
N ILE A 94 2.18 24.08 16.89
CA ILE A 94 3.34 23.19 16.85
C ILE A 94 4.54 23.99 16.37
N GLU A 95 5.56 24.08 17.21
CA GLU A 95 6.84 24.65 16.81
C GLU A 95 7.58 23.74 15.84
N LYS A 96 8.48 24.32 15.04
CA LYS A 96 9.36 23.52 14.20
C LYS A 96 10.32 22.76 15.11
N LEU A 97 10.18 21.45 15.10
CA LEU A 97 11.00 20.54 15.88
C LEU A 97 12.16 20.01 15.04
N ASP A 98 13.34 19.88 15.64
CA ASP A 98 14.42 18.99 15.20
C ASP A 98 14.55 17.85 16.20
N PHE A 99 14.23 16.63 15.77
CA PHE A 99 14.18 15.49 16.68
C PHE A 99 15.59 15.03 17.11
N ARG A 100 16.64 15.46 16.39
CA ARG A 100 18.04 15.17 16.77
C ARG A 100 18.46 15.90 18.04
N ASP A 101 17.79 16.99 18.36
CA ASP A 101 18.06 17.82 19.53
C ASP A 101 17.19 17.44 20.74
N GLN A 102 16.33 16.43 20.60
CA GLN A 102 15.38 16.03 21.63
C GLN A 102 15.91 14.84 22.46
N PRO A 103 15.94 14.94 23.80
CA PRO A 103 16.39 13.85 24.67
C PRO A 103 15.38 12.69 24.74
N ILE A 104 14.09 12.97 24.52
CA ILE A 104 13.00 11.97 24.50
C ILE A 104 12.16 12.22 23.24
N LEU A 105 11.95 11.16 22.46
CA LEU A 105 11.19 11.21 21.22
C LEU A 105 9.76 10.72 21.43
N GLU A 106 8.80 11.54 21.02
CA GLU A 106 7.38 11.18 20.95
C GLU A 106 6.98 10.87 19.50
N GLU A 107 5.93 10.08 19.32
CA GLU A 107 5.41 9.75 17.98
C GLU A 107 5.04 11.01 17.19
N GLU A 108 4.44 12.01 17.86
CA GLU A 108 4.09 13.29 17.25
C GLU A 108 5.32 14.00 16.68
N ASN A 109 6.44 13.98 17.40
CA ASN A 109 7.71 14.59 16.97
C ASN A 109 8.16 14.02 15.61
N CYS A 110 8.01 12.70 15.44
CA CYS A 110 8.36 12.01 14.20
C CYS A 110 7.42 12.39 13.04
N ILE A 111 6.11 12.47 13.29
CA ILE A 111 5.09 12.82 12.29
C ILE A 111 5.29 14.27 11.81
N VAL A 112 5.49 15.21 12.73
CA VAL A 112 5.70 16.63 12.43
C VAL A 112 6.99 16.82 11.64
N TRP A 113 8.07 16.13 12.04
CA TRP A 113 9.33 16.14 11.31
C TRP A 113 9.16 15.69 9.86
N ASP A 114 8.43 14.59 9.63
CA ASP A 114 8.18 14.07 8.29
C ASP A 114 7.41 15.07 7.42
N ILE A 115 6.39 15.75 7.96
CA ILE A 115 5.67 16.83 7.24
C ILE A 115 6.63 17.97 6.87
N ASN A 116 7.44 18.45 7.81
CA ASN A 116 8.39 19.54 7.58
C ASN A 116 9.43 19.18 6.49
N ASN A 117 9.82 17.90 6.41
CA ASN A 117 10.88 17.42 5.52
C ASN A 117 10.39 16.80 4.21
N SER A 118 9.10 16.46 4.09
CA SER A 118 8.52 15.86 2.87
C SER A 118 7.46 16.74 2.22
N VAL A 119 6.65 17.46 3.00
CA VAL A 119 5.54 18.28 2.47
C VAL A 119 6.01 19.71 2.19
N PHE A 120 6.65 20.36 3.18
CA PHE A 120 7.00 21.79 3.09
C PHE A 120 8.21 22.10 2.20
N GLN A 121 8.84 21.07 1.63
CA GLN A 121 9.88 21.21 0.61
C GLN A 121 9.33 21.70 -0.74
N PHE A 122 8.00 21.65 -0.95
CA PHE A 122 7.38 22.06 -2.19
C PHE A 122 6.39 23.19 -1.97
N ASP A 123 6.46 24.19 -2.84
CA ASP A 123 5.42 25.22 -2.86
C ASP A 123 4.08 24.65 -3.34
N ASP A 124 3.02 25.31 -2.91
CA ASP A 124 1.63 25.05 -3.27
C ASP A 124 1.02 23.72 -2.80
N VAL A 125 1.64 22.87 -1.96
CA VAL A 125 0.93 21.67 -1.47
C VAL A 125 -0.37 22.08 -0.77
N PHE A 126 -0.29 23.03 0.16
CA PHE A 126 -1.47 23.56 0.86
C PHE A 126 -1.64 25.08 0.64
N GLY A 127 -1.15 25.58 -0.51
CA GLY A 127 -1.10 27.01 -0.82
C GLY A 127 -0.18 27.77 0.13
N LYS A 128 -0.64 28.91 0.65
CA LYS A 128 0.11 29.76 1.61
C LYS A 128 0.21 29.19 3.04
N ARG A 129 -0.39 28.03 3.31
CA ARG A 129 -0.40 27.42 4.65
C ARG A 129 0.91 26.70 4.91
N LYS A 130 1.64 27.12 5.94
CA LYS A 130 2.95 26.58 6.33
C LYS A 130 3.14 26.47 7.85
N GLU A 131 2.12 26.82 8.64
CA GLU A 131 2.13 26.73 10.09
C GLU A 131 1.27 25.55 10.54
N LEU A 132 1.78 24.73 11.46
CA LEU A 132 1.09 23.56 12.00
C LEU A 132 0.50 23.85 13.37
N TYR A 133 -0.68 23.30 13.60
CA TYR A 133 -1.38 23.36 14.87
C TYR A 133 -1.92 21.98 15.20
N LYS A 134 -1.88 21.62 16.47
CA LYS A 134 -2.57 20.45 17.03
C LYS A 134 -3.87 20.91 17.65
N ILE A 135 -4.95 20.19 17.38
CA ILE A 135 -6.20 20.36 18.13
C ILE A 135 -6.59 19.06 18.80
N LYS A 136 -7.14 19.18 20.01
CA LYS A 136 -7.83 18.09 20.69
C LYS A 136 -9.33 18.30 20.56
N VAL A 137 -10.01 17.24 20.15
CA VAL A 137 -11.43 17.27 19.79
C VAL A 137 -12.17 16.18 20.52
N GLU A 138 -13.34 16.50 21.08
CA GLU A 138 -14.26 15.58 21.72
C GLU A 138 -15.49 15.30 20.85
N ILE A 139 -15.94 14.04 20.86
CA ILE A 139 -17.16 13.59 20.19
C ILE A 139 -18.33 13.71 21.17
N ARG A 140 -19.35 14.51 20.84
CA ARG A 140 -20.45 14.82 21.77
C ARG A 140 -21.52 13.74 21.93
N ASP A 141 -21.74 12.89 20.93
CA ASP A 141 -22.85 11.91 20.90
C ASP A 141 -22.37 10.46 20.79
N ILE A 142 -21.63 10.01 21.80
CA ILE A 142 -21.03 8.68 21.83
C ILE A 142 -22.07 7.57 22.01
N LEU A 143 -23.16 7.85 22.74
CA LEU A 143 -24.23 6.88 22.96
C LEU A 143 -24.93 6.51 21.64
N ASN A 144 -25.11 7.48 20.75
CA ASN A 144 -25.63 7.20 19.42
C ASN A 144 -24.65 6.37 18.58
N ILE A 145 -23.35 6.68 18.62
CA ILE A 145 -22.32 5.87 17.95
C ILE A 145 -22.33 4.42 18.47
N GLU A 146 -22.43 4.21 19.78
CA GLU A 146 -22.53 2.88 20.37
C GLU A 146 -23.79 2.13 19.90
N LYS A 147 -24.94 2.82 19.83
CA LYS A 147 -26.19 2.25 19.28
C LYS A 147 -26.02 1.87 17.81
N MET A 148 -25.31 2.68 17.02
CA MET A 148 -25.04 2.40 15.62
C MET A 148 -24.10 1.20 15.45
N LEU A 149 -23.01 1.13 16.23
CA LEU A 149 -22.09 -0.01 16.23
C LEU A 149 -22.81 -1.34 16.52
N LYS A 150 -23.74 -1.35 17.47
CA LYS A 150 -24.53 -2.55 17.81
C LYS A 150 -25.48 -3.01 16.70
N LYS A 151 -25.89 -2.10 15.80
CA LYS A 151 -26.85 -2.39 14.71
C LYS A 151 -26.18 -2.86 13.42
N ILE A 152 -24.89 -2.60 13.24
CA ILE A 152 -24.19 -2.94 12.00
C ILE A 152 -23.57 -4.35 12.05
N SER A 153 -23.32 -4.93 10.88
CA SER A 153 -22.71 -6.25 10.72
C SER A 153 -21.17 -6.25 10.78
N ARG A 154 -20.53 -5.16 11.23
CA ARG A 154 -19.06 -5.02 11.26
C ARG A 154 -18.60 -4.68 12.69
N ASP A 155 -17.31 -4.86 12.97
CA ASP A 155 -16.71 -4.54 14.29
C ASP A 155 -16.41 -3.04 14.47
N PHE A 156 -16.60 -2.24 13.42
CA PHE A 156 -16.31 -0.81 13.43
C PHE A 156 -17.22 0.00 12.51
N LEU A 157 -17.27 1.30 12.77
CA LEU A 157 -17.84 2.33 11.90
C LEU A 157 -16.75 3.24 11.37
N LEU A 158 -16.80 3.53 10.07
CA LEU A 158 -15.98 4.56 9.45
C LEU A 158 -16.68 5.91 9.51
N PHE A 159 -15.90 6.97 9.69
CA PHE A 159 -16.37 8.34 9.71
C PHE A 159 -15.51 9.23 8.82
N ASP A 160 -16.19 10.12 8.10
CA ASP A 160 -15.59 11.28 7.46
C ASP A 160 -15.46 12.40 8.52
N ILE A 161 -14.40 13.22 8.48
CA ILE A 161 -14.36 14.50 9.18
C ILE A 161 -14.84 15.57 8.21
N VAL A 162 -15.87 16.31 8.59
CA VAL A 162 -16.51 17.34 7.77
C VAL A 162 -16.27 18.69 8.43
N HIS A 163 -15.58 19.57 7.71
CA HIS A 163 -15.42 20.97 8.06
C HIS A 163 -16.29 21.81 7.13
N ASP A 164 -17.33 22.40 7.70
CA ASP A 164 -18.18 23.38 7.03
C ASP A 164 -17.46 24.73 7.02
N ILE A 165 -17.10 25.24 5.85
CA ILE A 165 -16.37 26.50 5.73
C ILE A 165 -17.35 27.56 5.24
N PRO A 166 -17.62 28.61 6.05
CA PRO A 166 -18.56 29.65 5.67
C PRO A 166 -18.24 30.24 4.28
N ASN A 167 -19.27 30.38 3.46
CA ASN A 167 -19.21 30.93 2.09
C ASN A 167 -18.51 30.04 1.03
N LEU A 168 -18.20 28.78 1.35
CA LEU A 168 -17.84 27.80 0.33
C LEU A 168 -19.06 26.97 -0.07
N THR A 169 -19.13 26.63 -1.36
CA THR A 169 -20.21 25.81 -1.92
C THR A 169 -20.10 24.32 -1.60
N GLU A 170 -18.93 23.89 -1.12
CA GLU A 170 -18.65 22.50 -0.74
C GLU A 170 -17.87 22.47 0.58
N ASN A 171 -18.21 21.50 1.44
CA ASN A 171 -17.48 21.25 2.69
C ASN A 171 -16.08 20.67 2.42
N LYS A 172 -15.14 20.97 3.32
CA LYS A 172 -13.85 20.26 3.32
C LYS A 172 -14.05 18.94 4.05
N VAL A 173 -13.97 17.86 3.30
CA VAL A 173 -14.08 16.50 3.85
C VAL A 173 -12.69 15.86 3.91
N ASN A 174 -12.36 15.24 5.05
CA ASN A 174 -11.33 14.22 5.14
C ASN A 174 -12.08 12.89 5.21
N TYR A 175 -12.01 12.12 4.12
CA TYR A 175 -12.76 10.87 4.04
C TYR A 175 -12.15 9.80 4.93
N HIS A 176 -13.00 8.92 5.48
CA HIS A 176 -12.62 7.70 6.22
C HIS A 176 -11.58 7.96 7.32
N SER A 177 -11.61 9.14 7.92
CA SER A 177 -10.51 9.62 8.76
C SER A 177 -10.51 8.99 10.15
N ILE A 178 -11.65 8.45 10.57
CA ILE A 178 -11.78 7.81 11.88
C ILE A 178 -12.48 6.48 11.69
N ALA A 179 -11.95 5.44 12.35
CA ALA A 179 -12.61 4.16 12.51
C ALA A 179 -12.84 3.93 14.01
N ILE A 180 -14.10 3.80 14.41
CA ILE A 180 -14.46 3.55 15.82
C ILE A 180 -14.84 2.08 15.96
N PHE A 181 -14.13 1.37 16.85
CA PHE A 181 -14.26 -0.05 17.15
C PHE A 181 -14.91 -0.25 18.52
N ASP A 182 -15.47 -1.45 18.73
CA ASP A 182 -15.79 -1.99 20.06
C ASP A 182 -15.32 -3.46 20.15
N LYS A 183 -13.99 -3.66 20.14
CA LYS A 183 -13.38 -4.99 20.12
C LYS A 183 -12.16 -5.12 21.01
N ASP A 184 -11.78 -6.35 21.30
CA ASP A 184 -10.47 -6.68 21.87
C ASP A 184 -9.45 -6.78 20.72
N TRP A 185 -8.27 -6.18 20.89
CA TRP A 185 -7.19 -6.19 19.91
C TRP A 185 -6.26 -7.40 20.01
N ASN A 186 -6.49 -8.30 20.98
CA ASN A 186 -5.76 -9.58 21.06
C ASN A 186 -5.97 -10.44 19.80
N ASP A 187 -7.12 -10.26 19.13
CA ASP A 187 -7.49 -10.94 17.90
C ASP A 187 -7.82 -9.93 16.80
N PHE A 188 -7.06 -9.95 15.71
CA PHE A 188 -7.34 -9.11 14.55
C PHE A 188 -6.84 -9.72 13.25
N SER A 189 -7.33 -9.19 12.14
CA SER A 189 -7.01 -9.63 10.80
C SER A 189 -6.87 -8.45 9.86
N PHE A 190 -5.94 -8.55 8.93
CA PHE A 190 -5.70 -7.50 7.96
C PHE A 190 -5.23 -8.05 6.63
N ILE A 191 -5.43 -7.27 5.58
CA ILE A 191 -4.90 -7.56 4.25
C ILE A 191 -3.63 -6.73 4.04
N HIS A 192 -2.62 -7.32 3.41
CA HIS A 192 -1.50 -6.59 2.82
C HIS A 192 -1.60 -6.70 1.29
N ALA A 193 -1.84 -5.56 0.65
CA ALA A 193 -1.96 -5.42 -0.79
C ALA A 193 -1.00 -4.33 -1.30
N THR A 194 -0.44 -4.51 -2.47
CA THR A 194 0.65 -3.69 -3.01
C THR A 194 0.57 -3.60 -4.52
N ASP A 195 1.24 -2.62 -5.12
CA ASP A 195 1.41 -2.49 -6.57
C ASP A 195 0.05 -2.48 -7.28
N PHE A 196 -0.75 -1.46 -7.03
CA PHE A 196 -2.08 -1.31 -7.63
C PHE A 196 -2.00 -0.77 -9.06
N HIS A 197 -1.04 0.11 -9.34
CA HIS A 197 -0.83 0.76 -10.64
C HIS A 197 -2.12 1.35 -11.21
N ILE A 198 -2.88 2.06 -10.36
CA ILE A 198 -4.10 2.72 -10.81
C ILE A 198 -3.75 3.80 -11.82
N ALA A 199 -4.45 3.76 -12.94
CA ALA A 199 -4.37 4.76 -13.97
C ALA A 199 -5.68 4.80 -14.74
N ARG A 200 -6.15 5.99 -15.14
CA ARG A 200 -7.40 6.10 -15.90
C ARG A 200 -7.33 5.33 -17.21
N ARG A 201 -6.15 5.23 -17.83
CA ARG A 201 -5.96 4.49 -19.09
C ARG A 201 -6.38 3.02 -18.99
N ASN A 202 -6.32 2.40 -17.80
CA ASN A 202 -6.58 0.98 -17.60
C ASN A 202 -8.03 0.61 -17.99
N ASP A 203 -8.98 1.49 -17.64
CA ASP A 203 -10.38 1.33 -18.07
C ASP A 203 -10.54 1.54 -19.58
N PHE A 204 -9.86 2.55 -20.15
CA PHE A 204 -9.95 2.87 -21.58
C PHE A 204 -9.37 1.81 -22.50
N ILE A 205 -8.22 1.22 -22.16
CA ILE A 205 -7.64 0.16 -22.98
C ILE A 205 -8.55 -1.07 -22.96
N LEU A 206 -9.14 -1.42 -21.81
CA LEU A 206 -10.03 -2.56 -21.74
C LEU A 206 -11.30 -2.31 -22.56
N HIS A 207 -11.91 -1.12 -22.42
CA HIS A 207 -13.06 -0.72 -23.22
C HIS A 207 -12.77 -0.82 -24.73
N TYR A 208 -11.61 -0.31 -25.17
CA TYR A 208 -11.15 -0.45 -26.56
C TYR A 208 -11.08 -1.92 -27.03
N LEU A 209 -10.58 -2.83 -26.19
CA LEU A 209 -10.50 -4.25 -26.53
C LEU A 209 -11.87 -4.90 -26.64
N LYS A 210 -12.80 -4.55 -25.75
CA LYS A 210 -14.17 -5.04 -25.81
C LYS A 210 -14.90 -4.56 -27.06
N ASP A 211 -14.79 -3.27 -27.39
CA ASP A 211 -15.40 -2.73 -28.62
C ASP A 211 -14.81 -3.38 -29.87
N LYS A 212 -13.50 -3.58 -29.91
CA LYS A 212 -12.82 -4.30 -31.00
C LYS A 212 -13.34 -5.74 -31.14
N ALA A 213 -13.64 -6.42 -30.04
CA ALA A 213 -14.24 -7.75 -30.05
C ALA A 213 -15.70 -7.71 -30.55
N ARG A 214 -16.53 -6.80 -30.04
CA ARG A 214 -17.94 -6.59 -30.47
C ARG A 214 -18.04 -6.29 -31.97
N ILE A 215 -17.24 -5.34 -32.48
CA ILE A 215 -17.20 -4.99 -33.91
C ILE A 215 -16.82 -6.19 -34.78
N LYS A 216 -15.90 -7.04 -34.33
CA LYS A 216 -15.54 -8.26 -35.08
C LYS A 216 -16.70 -9.25 -35.13
N ILE A 217 -17.42 -9.43 -34.02
CA ILE A 217 -18.63 -10.28 -33.98
C ILE A 217 -19.68 -9.72 -34.95
N ASP A 218 -19.94 -8.42 -34.91
CA ASP A 218 -20.94 -7.76 -35.76
C ASP A 218 -20.59 -7.79 -37.26
N ARG A 219 -19.30 -7.84 -37.60
CA ARG A 219 -18.86 -8.00 -39.01
C ARG A 219 -19.00 -9.44 -39.52
N CYS A 220 -19.17 -10.41 -38.63
CA CYS A 220 -19.30 -11.83 -38.98
C CYS A 220 -20.77 -12.29 -39.13
N LYS A 221 -21.73 -11.36 -39.22
CA LYS A 221 -23.20 -11.57 -39.13
C LYS A 221 -23.80 -12.76 -39.92
N THR A 222 -23.15 -13.28 -40.95
CA THR A 222 -23.64 -14.41 -41.77
C THR A 222 -22.69 -15.61 -41.82
N ASN A 223 -21.52 -15.56 -41.19
CA ASN A 223 -20.52 -16.63 -41.26
C ASN A 223 -20.14 -17.09 -39.85
N GLU A 224 -20.86 -18.11 -39.38
CA GLU A 224 -20.67 -18.72 -38.05
C GLU A 224 -19.26 -19.30 -37.85
N GLU A 225 -18.60 -19.79 -38.90
CA GLU A 225 -17.20 -20.26 -38.81
C GLU A 225 -16.22 -19.13 -38.52
N LYS A 226 -16.40 -17.95 -39.14
CA LYS A 226 -15.57 -16.77 -38.86
C LYS A 226 -15.86 -16.22 -37.47
N LYS A 227 -17.12 -16.26 -37.03
CA LYS A 227 -17.54 -15.83 -35.69
C LYS A 227 -16.90 -16.68 -34.60
N LYS A 228 -16.83 -18.01 -34.77
CA LYS A 228 -16.12 -18.94 -33.85
C LYS A 228 -14.62 -18.64 -33.71
N LYS A 229 -14.00 -17.97 -34.69
CA LYS A 229 -12.57 -17.57 -34.65
C LYS A 229 -12.32 -16.24 -33.95
N VAL A 230 -13.37 -15.51 -33.55
CA VAL A 230 -13.21 -14.24 -32.81
C VAL A 230 -12.91 -14.56 -31.35
N ASP A 231 -11.82 -14.00 -30.82
CA ASP A 231 -11.52 -14.04 -29.39
C ASP A 231 -12.54 -13.19 -28.62
N THR A 232 -13.50 -13.87 -28.00
CA THR A 232 -14.54 -13.26 -27.16
C THR A 232 -14.18 -13.28 -25.68
N PHE A 233 -13.00 -13.79 -25.28
CA PHE A 233 -12.65 -13.99 -23.88
C PHE A 233 -12.66 -12.69 -23.07
N VAL A 234 -12.29 -11.56 -23.68
CA VAL A 234 -12.35 -10.24 -23.04
C VAL A 234 -13.78 -9.79 -22.70
N LEU A 235 -14.79 -10.34 -23.37
CA LEU A 235 -16.20 -10.02 -23.16
C LEU A 235 -16.84 -10.88 -22.07
N THR A 236 -16.35 -12.12 -21.89
CA THR A 236 -17.01 -13.14 -21.06
C THR A 236 -16.28 -13.48 -19.78
N ARG A 237 -14.98 -13.17 -19.67
CA ARG A 237 -14.21 -13.46 -18.46
C ARG A 237 -14.81 -12.74 -17.23
N ASP A 238 -14.86 -13.44 -16.12
CA ASP A 238 -15.09 -12.85 -14.80
C ASP A 238 -14.06 -13.43 -13.83
N PHE A 239 -13.64 -12.60 -12.88
CA PHE A 239 -12.65 -12.96 -11.89
C PHE A 239 -13.18 -12.83 -10.47
N ASP A 240 -12.62 -13.63 -9.57
CA ASP A 240 -12.76 -13.46 -8.13
C ASP A 240 -11.44 -13.75 -7.41
N TYR A 241 -11.31 -13.26 -6.17
CA TYR A 241 -10.15 -13.59 -5.34
C TYR A 241 -10.43 -14.87 -4.56
N LYS A 242 -9.57 -15.88 -4.74
CA LYS A 242 -9.61 -17.14 -3.99
C LYS A 242 -8.26 -17.43 -3.35
N GLU A 243 -8.26 -18.27 -2.31
CA GLU A 243 -7.03 -18.70 -1.62
C GLU A 243 -6.16 -19.54 -2.59
N GLU A 244 -4.85 -19.29 -2.56
CA GLU A 244 -3.84 -19.89 -3.46
C GLU A 244 -4.09 -19.61 -4.97
N PHE A 245 -3.36 -20.32 -5.84
CA PHE A 245 -3.34 -20.11 -7.30
C PHE A 245 -4.21 -21.11 -8.05
N GLN A 246 -4.82 -20.66 -9.16
CA GLN A 246 -5.55 -21.50 -10.11
C GLN A 246 -4.58 -22.06 -11.17
N GLU A 247 -3.77 -23.04 -10.79
CA GLU A 247 -2.70 -23.56 -11.66
C GLU A 247 -3.24 -24.25 -12.93
N GLU A 248 -4.45 -24.82 -12.88
CA GLU A 248 -5.08 -25.52 -14.00
C GLU A 248 -5.53 -24.59 -15.14
N ARG A 249 -5.74 -23.30 -14.87
CA ARG A 249 -6.12 -22.27 -15.86
C ARG A 249 -5.00 -21.29 -16.18
N TRP A 250 -3.75 -21.70 -15.95
CA TRP A 250 -2.59 -20.82 -16.05
C TRP A 250 -2.44 -20.05 -17.37
N GLU A 251 -2.67 -20.71 -18.51
CA GLU A 251 -2.48 -20.08 -19.81
C GLU A 251 -3.59 -19.07 -20.14
N ASP A 252 -4.84 -19.37 -19.74
CA ASP A 252 -5.96 -18.42 -19.82
C ASP A 252 -5.65 -17.17 -19.01
N LEU A 253 -5.24 -17.37 -17.75
CA LEU A 253 -4.89 -16.31 -16.82
C LEU A 253 -3.73 -15.47 -17.35
N ARG A 254 -2.77 -16.05 -18.09
CA ARG A 254 -1.64 -15.31 -18.69
C ARG A 254 -2.07 -14.31 -19.75
N THR A 255 -3.12 -14.62 -20.50
CA THR A 255 -3.62 -13.79 -21.62
C THR A 255 -4.97 -13.15 -21.30
N ALA A 256 -5.27 -13.00 -20.02
CA ALA A 256 -6.57 -12.57 -19.54
C ALA A 256 -6.79 -11.06 -19.59
N LYS A 257 -5.99 -10.28 -20.34
CA LYS A 257 -6.16 -8.85 -20.66
C LYS A 257 -6.63 -7.97 -19.47
N PHE A 258 -6.01 -8.10 -18.30
CA PHE A 258 -6.40 -7.50 -17.01
C PHE A 258 -6.62 -5.98 -17.07
N ASN A 259 -7.49 -5.49 -16.18
CA ASN A 259 -7.65 -4.08 -15.86
C ASN A 259 -7.41 -3.90 -14.36
N PHE A 260 -6.33 -3.21 -14.01
CA PHE A 260 -5.91 -3.05 -12.62
C PHE A 260 -6.88 -2.22 -11.79
N ASN A 261 -7.65 -1.31 -12.41
CA ASN A 261 -8.71 -0.59 -11.73
C ASN A 261 -9.85 -1.55 -11.33
N SER A 262 -10.20 -2.49 -12.23
CA SER A 262 -11.17 -3.56 -11.92
C SER A 262 -10.65 -4.50 -10.83
N ASN A 263 -9.36 -4.81 -10.81
CA ASN A 263 -8.76 -5.61 -9.73
C ASN A 263 -8.86 -4.93 -8.36
N LEU A 264 -8.70 -3.60 -8.29
CA LEU A 264 -8.93 -2.83 -7.06
C LEU A 264 -10.42 -2.82 -6.67
N ARG A 265 -11.35 -2.63 -7.62
CA ARG A 265 -12.80 -2.74 -7.35
C ARG A 265 -13.16 -4.12 -6.77
N LYS A 266 -12.60 -5.20 -7.34
CA LYS A 266 -12.78 -6.56 -6.81
C LYS A 266 -12.18 -6.74 -5.41
N LEU A 267 -11.06 -6.08 -5.11
CA LEU A 267 -10.46 -6.10 -3.77
C LEU A 267 -11.36 -5.36 -2.77
N ILE A 268 -11.93 -4.22 -3.16
CA ILE A 268 -12.90 -3.48 -2.33
C ILE A 268 -14.10 -4.39 -1.99
N ASN A 269 -14.70 -5.03 -2.98
CA ASN A 269 -15.83 -5.95 -2.75
C ASN A 269 -15.43 -7.13 -1.82
N PHE A 270 -14.23 -7.69 -2.01
CA PHE A 270 -13.69 -8.74 -1.14
C PHE A 270 -13.51 -8.23 0.30
N ALA A 271 -12.91 -7.06 0.48
CA ALA A 271 -12.66 -6.45 1.79
C ALA A 271 -13.97 -6.11 2.50
N ASN A 272 -14.93 -5.52 1.79
CA ASN A 272 -16.28 -5.23 2.29
C ASN A 272 -16.99 -6.51 2.76
N THR A 273 -16.89 -7.58 1.97
CA THR A 273 -17.46 -8.90 2.32
C THR A 273 -16.78 -9.47 3.57
N LYS A 274 -15.46 -9.37 3.70
CA LYS A 274 -14.75 -9.88 4.90
C LYS A 274 -15.04 -9.05 6.14
N SER A 275 -15.15 -7.73 6.00
CA SER A 275 -15.52 -6.84 7.09
C SER A 275 -16.95 -7.08 7.58
N SER A 276 -17.93 -7.26 6.68
CA SER A 276 -19.31 -7.60 7.06
C SER A 276 -19.48 -8.98 7.68
N GLN A 277 -18.46 -9.83 7.55
CA GLN A 277 -18.34 -11.12 8.24
C GLN A 277 -17.52 -11.03 9.54
N ARG A 278 -17.13 -9.82 9.98
CA ARG A 278 -16.26 -9.59 11.16
C ARG A 278 -14.92 -10.34 11.08
N ASN A 279 -14.40 -10.45 9.86
CA ASN A 279 -13.16 -11.16 9.54
C ASN A 279 -12.15 -10.23 8.85
N LEU A 280 -12.25 -8.91 9.00
CA LEU A 280 -11.25 -7.98 8.50
C LEU A 280 -11.34 -6.65 9.26
N ASP A 281 -10.23 -6.25 9.86
CA ASP A 281 -10.15 -5.04 10.67
C ASP A 281 -9.58 -3.85 9.88
N PHE A 282 -8.55 -4.08 9.07
CA PHE A 282 -7.94 -3.03 8.25
C PHE A 282 -7.21 -3.57 7.01
N LEU A 283 -6.85 -2.67 6.10
CA LEU A 283 -6.09 -2.95 4.87
C LEU A 283 -4.79 -2.13 4.83
N LEU A 284 -3.67 -2.79 4.56
CA LEU A 284 -2.40 -2.13 4.22
C LEU A 284 -2.29 -2.05 2.69
N MET A 285 -2.18 -0.84 2.15
CA MET A 285 -2.00 -0.55 0.72
C MET A 285 -0.60 0.04 0.48
N THR A 286 0.35 -0.79 0.06
CA THR A 286 1.78 -0.46 0.21
C THR A 286 2.50 -0.16 -1.10
N GLY A 287 2.38 1.07 -1.57
CA GLY A 287 3.15 1.61 -2.68
C GLY A 287 2.72 1.15 -4.06
N ASP A 288 3.17 1.91 -5.05
CA ASP A 288 2.72 1.87 -6.43
C ASP A 288 1.18 1.92 -6.49
N LEU A 289 0.62 2.88 -5.73
CA LEU A 289 -0.82 3.12 -5.64
C LEU A 289 -1.36 3.55 -7.01
N ILE A 290 -0.64 4.46 -7.65
CA ILE A 290 -0.86 4.86 -9.04
C ILE A 290 0.32 4.41 -9.90
N ASP A 291 0.06 4.21 -11.18
CA ASP A 291 1.15 3.84 -12.11
C ASP A 291 2.04 5.05 -12.46
N TYR A 292 1.45 6.25 -12.46
CA TYR A 292 2.07 7.55 -12.75
C TYR A 292 1.04 8.67 -12.54
N LEU A 293 1.48 9.91 -12.38
CA LEU A 293 0.62 11.06 -12.05
C LEU A 293 -0.34 11.47 -13.18
N ASN A 294 0.19 11.82 -14.36
CA ASN A 294 -0.59 12.51 -15.39
C ASN A 294 -1.68 11.62 -16.01
N ILE A 295 -2.81 12.20 -16.43
CA ILE A 295 -3.80 11.46 -17.22
C ILE A 295 -3.26 11.26 -18.64
N ALA A 296 -3.06 9.99 -19.02
CA ALA A 296 -2.53 9.61 -20.33
C ALA A 296 -3.54 9.82 -21.46
N ARG A 297 -4.45 8.85 -21.60
CA ARG A 297 -5.60 8.86 -22.50
C ARG A 297 -6.82 8.57 -21.64
N GLY A 298 -7.81 9.46 -21.68
CA GLY A 298 -9.08 9.18 -21.04
C GLY A 298 -9.93 10.40 -20.69
N ASN A 299 -10.69 10.28 -19.59
CA ASN A 299 -11.48 11.37 -19.05
C ASN A 299 -10.54 12.39 -18.36
N TYR A 300 -10.32 13.53 -19.02
CA TYR A 300 -9.45 14.62 -18.54
C TYR A 300 -10.11 15.52 -17.48
N GLN A 301 -11.35 15.25 -17.04
CA GLN A 301 -11.92 15.90 -15.86
C GLN A 301 -11.23 15.45 -14.56
N TYR A 302 -10.56 14.30 -14.58
CA TYR A 302 -9.57 13.98 -13.56
C TYR A 302 -8.30 14.80 -13.79
N LYS A 303 -7.83 15.44 -12.73
CA LYS A 303 -6.56 16.17 -12.76
C LYS A 303 -5.35 15.21 -12.85
N ASN A 304 -5.43 14.05 -12.18
CA ASN A 304 -4.38 13.03 -12.14
C ASN A 304 -4.91 11.70 -11.59
N ASN A 305 -4.07 10.67 -11.63
CA ASN A 305 -4.43 9.33 -11.21
C ASN A 305 -4.57 9.16 -9.68
N PHE A 306 -4.04 10.05 -8.83
CA PHE A 306 -4.35 10.00 -7.39
C PHE A 306 -5.83 10.28 -7.14
N LEU A 307 -6.43 11.20 -7.90
CA LEU A 307 -7.87 11.43 -7.84
C LEU A 307 -8.68 10.26 -8.38
N VAL A 308 -8.16 9.54 -9.39
CA VAL A 308 -8.80 8.31 -9.89
C VAL A 308 -8.75 7.22 -8.82
N PHE A 309 -7.61 7.05 -8.16
CA PHE A 309 -7.45 6.13 -7.03
C PHE A 309 -8.43 6.45 -5.90
N LEU A 310 -8.49 7.72 -5.48
CA LEU A 310 -9.42 8.19 -4.45
C LEU A 310 -10.88 7.93 -4.83
N ASP A 311 -11.29 8.26 -6.06
CA ASP A 311 -12.69 8.06 -6.48
C ASP A 311 -13.05 6.57 -6.62
N ILE A 312 -12.10 5.68 -6.93
CA ILE A 312 -12.34 4.23 -6.84
C ILE A 312 -12.57 3.80 -5.39
N LEU A 313 -11.73 4.25 -4.44
CA LEU A 313 -11.90 3.93 -3.02
C LEU A 313 -13.24 4.44 -2.48
N LEU A 314 -13.67 5.63 -2.91
CA LEU A 314 -14.91 6.26 -2.47
C LEU A 314 -16.15 5.77 -3.21
N GLY A 315 -16.03 4.84 -4.17
CA GLY A 315 -17.18 4.41 -4.98
C GLY A 315 -17.82 5.57 -5.75
N ARG A 316 -17.02 6.53 -6.25
CA ARG A 316 -17.48 7.74 -6.94
C ARG A 316 -17.19 7.66 -8.43
N ASN A 317 -18.16 8.04 -9.25
CA ASN A 317 -18.00 8.10 -10.71
C ASN A 317 -17.96 9.58 -11.13
N LYS A 318 -16.77 10.20 -11.15
CA LYS A 318 -16.62 11.62 -11.48
C LYS A 318 -16.60 11.87 -12.98
N GLY A 319 -17.40 12.85 -13.40
CA GLY A 319 -17.32 13.39 -14.76
C GLY A 319 -17.93 12.46 -15.81
N LEU A 320 -18.83 11.62 -15.36
CA LEU A 320 -19.49 10.60 -16.13
C LEU A 320 -20.98 10.86 -15.90
N ASP A 321 -21.46 11.98 -16.43
CA ASP A 321 -22.71 12.58 -15.97
C ASP A 321 -23.94 11.82 -16.48
N LYS A 322 -23.76 10.88 -17.43
CA LYS A 322 -24.76 9.90 -17.86
C LYS A 322 -24.09 8.56 -18.24
N PRO A 323 -24.69 7.40 -17.90
CA PRO A 323 -24.32 6.14 -18.50
C PRO A 323 -24.45 6.21 -20.03
N PRO A 324 -23.60 5.53 -20.81
CA PRO A 324 -22.55 4.62 -20.33
C PRO A 324 -21.21 5.32 -20.04
N PHE A 325 -20.69 5.12 -18.83
CA PHE A 325 -19.57 5.84 -18.20
C PHE A 325 -18.17 5.50 -18.77
N LEU A 326 -18.08 4.47 -19.60
CA LEU A 326 -17.05 4.13 -20.59
C LEU A 326 -17.58 2.88 -21.28
N GLY A 327 -18.64 3.04 -22.07
CA GLY A 327 -19.50 1.90 -22.40
C GLY A 327 -20.37 1.46 -21.21
N SER A 328 -21.24 0.48 -21.46
CA SER A 328 -22.35 0.07 -20.57
C SER A 328 -21.99 -1.04 -19.60
N ASP A 329 -20.70 -1.31 -19.41
CA ASP A 329 -20.25 -2.48 -18.66
C ASP A 329 -19.99 -2.12 -17.20
N ASP A 330 -20.55 -2.92 -16.29
CA ASP A 330 -20.45 -2.72 -14.84
C ASP A 330 -19.00 -2.70 -14.31
N GLU A 331 -18.05 -3.33 -15.02
CA GLU A 331 -16.65 -3.39 -14.59
C GLU A 331 -15.92 -2.03 -14.57
N PHE A 332 -16.47 -1.03 -15.24
CA PHE A 332 -15.95 0.34 -15.26
C PHE A 332 -16.57 1.24 -14.18
N VAL A 333 -17.63 0.77 -13.52
CA VAL A 333 -18.37 1.52 -12.52
C VAL A 333 -17.74 1.32 -11.16
N ASN A 334 -17.49 2.42 -10.46
CA ASN A 334 -17.14 2.39 -9.04
C ASN A 334 -18.44 2.18 -8.25
N SER A 335 -18.85 0.91 -8.09
CA SER A 335 -20.15 0.54 -7.50
C SER A 335 -20.17 0.55 -5.97
N GLU A 336 -19.02 0.29 -5.35
CA GLU A 336 -18.85 0.22 -3.90
C GLU A 336 -17.71 1.11 -3.44
N GLU A 337 -17.90 1.70 -2.26
CA GLU A 337 -16.87 2.33 -1.45
C GLU A 337 -16.23 1.32 -0.51
N ILE A 338 -14.94 1.52 -0.22
CA ILE A 338 -14.23 0.70 0.75
C ILE A 338 -14.78 0.95 2.16
N MET A 339 -15.21 -0.11 2.81
CA MET A 339 -15.85 -0.08 4.13
C MET A 339 -14.90 -0.56 5.23
N VAL A 340 -13.59 -0.40 5.01
CA VAL A 340 -12.48 -0.86 5.85
C VAL A 340 -11.43 0.25 5.97
N PRO A 341 -10.89 0.55 7.16
CA PRO A 341 -9.82 1.54 7.28
C PRO A 341 -8.57 1.07 6.51
N ILE A 342 -7.94 2.01 5.80
CA ILE A 342 -6.77 1.72 4.97
C ILE A 342 -5.55 2.48 5.47
N PHE A 343 -4.39 1.85 5.39
CA PHE A 343 -3.10 2.50 5.67
C PHE A 343 -2.24 2.45 4.44
N THR A 344 -1.78 3.62 3.99
CA THR A 344 -1.07 3.76 2.72
C THR A 344 0.40 4.11 2.94
N THR A 345 1.26 3.54 2.10
CA THR A 345 2.59 4.09 1.82
C THR A 345 2.77 4.16 0.29
N ILE A 346 3.81 4.83 -0.17
CA ILE A 346 4.09 5.07 -1.58
C ILE A 346 5.18 4.14 -2.12
N GLY A 347 5.17 3.96 -3.43
CA GLY A 347 6.16 3.23 -4.21
C GLY A 347 6.79 4.11 -5.28
N ASN A 348 7.73 3.56 -6.02
CA ASN A 348 8.52 4.33 -6.97
C ASN A 348 7.71 4.84 -8.17
N HIS A 349 6.63 4.16 -8.57
CA HIS A 349 5.73 4.64 -9.62
C HIS A 349 4.89 5.85 -9.18
N ASP A 350 4.59 5.98 -7.89
CA ASP A 350 3.85 7.13 -7.34
C ASP A 350 4.63 8.45 -7.54
N TYR A 351 5.96 8.37 -7.64
CA TYR A 351 6.84 9.48 -7.97
C TYR A 351 6.92 9.79 -9.46
N ARG A 352 6.33 9.01 -10.36
CA ARG A 352 6.48 9.22 -11.80
C ARG A 352 5.44 10.17 -12.33
N SER A 353 5.86 11.06 -13.22
CA SER A 353 4.92 11.96 -13.89
C SER A 353 4.17 11.32 -15.07
N ASN A 354 4.86 10.48 -15.84
CA ASN A 354 4.36 9.95 -17.11
C ASN A 354 4.53 8.43 -17.19
N HIS A 355 4.11 7.87 -18.32
CA HIS A 355 3.97 6.43 -18.52
C HIS A 355 4.67 5.96 -19.79
N TYR A 356 4.99 4.67 -19.81
CA TYR A 356 5.34 3.99 -21.05
C TYR A 356 4.10 3.78 -21.92
N GLY A 357 4.25 3.92 -23.23
CA GLY A 357 3.20 3.57 -24.17
C GLY A 357 2.93 2.05 -24.16
N MET A 358 1.67 1.65 -24.27
CA MET A 358 1.25 0.24 -24.21
C MET A 358 1.92 -0.63 -25.30
N ARG A 359 2.22 -0.03 -26.45
CA ARG A 359 2.90 -0.69 -27.58
C ARG A 359 4.41 -0.80 -27.42
N PHE A 360 4.98 -0.15 -26.42
CA PHE A 360 6.43 -0.13 -26.22
C PHE A 360 6.91 -1.38 -25.46
N GLY A 361 7.99 -1.98 -25.96
CA GLY A 361 8.64 -3.13 -25.32
C GLY A 361 7.67 -4.27 -25.02
N GLN A 362 7.57 -4.64 -23.74
CA GLN A 362 6.70 -5.72 -23.27
C GLN A 362 5.60 -5.23 -22.30
N ILE A 363 5.30 -3.92 -22.29
CA ILE A 363 4.33 -3.33 -21.35
C ILE A 363 2.94 -3.96 -21.49
N HIS A 364 2.45 -4.15 -22.71
CA HIS A 364 1.18 -4.86 -22.98
C HIS A 364 1.10 -6.25 -22.30
N LYS A 365 2.23 -6.96 -22.15
CA LYS A 365 2.23 -8.29 -21.50
C LYS A 365 1.94 -8.21 -20.00
N ILE A 366 2.23 -7.09 -19.35
CA ILE A 366 1.93 -6.85 -17.93
C ILE A 366 0.42 -6.83 -17.70
N PHE A 367 -0.34 -6.45 -18.72
CA PHE A 367 -1.80 -6.51 -18.72
C PHE A 367 -2.32 -7.86 -19.24
N GLY A 368 -1.48 -8.84 -19.54
CA GLY A 368 -1.92 -10.09 -20.18
C GLY A 368 -2.46 -9.88 -21.59
N MET A 369 -1.99 -8.85 -22.30
CA MET A 369 -2.37 -8.56 -23.68
C MET A 369 -1.28 -9.05 -24.65
N THR A 370 -1.66 -9.23 -25.91
CA THR A 370 -0.77 -9.52 -27.05
C THR A 370 -0.50 -8.25 -27.86
N HIS A 371 0.50 -8.28 -28.75
CA HIS A 371 0.76 -7.16 -29.65
C HIS A 371 -0.41 -6.90 -30.62
N SER A 372 -1.15 -7.94 -31.01
CA SER A 372 -2.36 -7.84 -31.84
C SER A 372 -3.53 -7.16 -31.11
N ASP A 373 -3.64 -7.34 -29.80
CA ASP A 373 -4.69 -6.72 -28.99
C ASP A 373 -4.56 -5.20 -29.04
N VAL A 374 -3.36 -4.70 -28.75
CA VAL A 374 -3.06 -3.25 -28.70
C VAL A 374 -2.84 -2.61 -30.08
N LYS A 375 -2.89 -3.38 -31.18
CA LYS A 375 -2.80 -2.83 -32.55
C LYS A 375 -3.99 -1.89 -32.80
N GLY A 376 -3.68 -0.60 -33.01
CA GLY A 376 -4.67 0.46 -33.22
C GLY A 376 -4.96 1.31 -31.98
N TYR A 377 -4.41 0.93 -30.82
CA TYR A 377 -4.45 1.76 -29.62
C TYR A 377 -3.25 2.71 -29.58
N TYR A 378 -3.48 3.96 -29.16
CA TYR A 378 -2.47 5.00 -29.11
C TYR A 378 -2.57 5.78 -27.80
N ASP A 379 -1.53 5.77 -26.97
CA ASP A 379 -1.48 6.46 -25.67
C ASP A 379 -0.28 7.40 -25.52
N THR A 380 0.75 7.33 -26.38
CA THR A 380 1.92 8.23 -26.34
C THR A 380 2.45 8.62 -27.72
N LYS A 381 3.02 9.82 -27.83
CA LYS A 381 3.98 10.20 -28.90
C LYS A 381 5.40 9.72 -28.52
N PHE A 382 6.26 9.40 -29.50
CA PHE A 382 7.59 8.81 -29.29
C PHE A 382 8.48 9.57 -28.27
N PHE A 383 8.43 10.91 -28.25
CA PHE A 383 9.20 11.76 -27.32
C PHE A 383 8.83 11.63 -25.83
N ASN A 384 7.69 11.01 -25.49
CA ASN A 384 7.26 10.82 -24.10
C ASN A 384 7.95 9.63 -23.39
N TYR A 385 8.88 8.92 -24.06
CA TYR A 385 9.58 7.78 -23.48
C TYR A 385 10.55 8.18 -22.35
N PHE A 386 11.41 9.17 -22.60
CA PHE A 386 12.38 9.63 -21.59
C PHE A 386 11.68 10.27 -20.38
N THR A 387 10.52 10.88 -20.60
CA THR A 387 9.72 11.50 -19.53
C THR A 387 8.98 10.48 -18.67
N ALA A 388 8.79 9.24 -19.14
CA ALA A 388 8.20 8.15 -18.35
C ALA A 388 9.06 7.73 -17.15
N LEU A 389 10.38 7.90 -17.25
CA LEU A 389 11.33 7.64 -16.17
C LEU A 389 11.53 8.84 -15.23
N ARG A 390 10.90 9.98 -15.54
CA ARG A 390 11.05 11.19 -14.72
C ARG A 390 10.28 11.02 -13.41
N SER A 391 11.03 10.75 -12.36
CA SER A 391 10.55 10.67 -10.99
C SER A 391 11.00 11.86 -10.14
N ASN A 392 10.10 12.36 -9.28
CA ASN A 392 10.38 13.49 -8.38
C ASN A 392 9.35 13.57 -7.24
N ASP A 393 9.81 13.91 -6.05
CA ASP A 393 9.00 14.09 -4.84
C ASP A 393 7.83 15.09 -5.03
N LYS A 394 7.99 16.11 -5.89
CA LYS A 394 6.92 17.09 -6.21
C LYS A 394 5.68 16.49 -6.85
N TYR A 395 5.73 15.25 -7.33
CA TYR A 395 4.59 14.58 -7.93
C TYR A 395 3.64 13.98 -6.88
N LEU A 396 4.03 13.97 -5.61
CA LEU A 396 3.21 13.51 -4.48
C LEU A 396 2.26 14.58 -3.92
N LYS A 397 2.19 15.79 -4.50
CA LYS A 397 1.38 16.90 -3.97
C LYS A 397 -0.06 16.51 -3.66
N ASP A 398 -0.72 15.79 -4.58
CA ASP A 398 -2.11 15.39 -4.40
C ASP A 398 -2.27 14.14 -3.51
N TYR A 399 -1.22 13.31 -3.35
CA TYR A 399 -1.17 12.30 -2.29
C TYR A 399 -1.20 12.96 -0.90
N PHE A 400 -0.34 13.95 -0.66
CA PHE A 400 -0.30 14.67 0.61
C PHE A 400 -1.61 15.41 0.94
N ARG A 401 -2.28 15.95 -0.09
CA ARG A 401 -3.52 16.71 0.10
C ARG A 401 -4.73 15.86 0.44
N TYR A 402 -4.84 14.69 -0.17
CA TYR A 402 -6.09 13.94 -0.20
C TYR A 402 -6.00 12.54 0.39
N ILE A 403 -4.78 11.98 0.49
CA ILE A 403 -4.59 10.57 0.87
C ILE A 403 -3.89 10.47 2.22
N ASN A 404 -2.65 10.94 2.36
CA ASN A 404 -1.87 10.83 3.61
C ASN A 404 -0.79 11.93 3.62
N PRO A 405 -0.64 12.77 4.66
CA PRO A 405 0.34 13.86 4.63
C PRO A 405 1.73 13.37 5.07
N ASN A 406 1.83 12.10 5.49
CA ASN A 406 3.03 11.47 6.01
C ASN A 406 3.47 10.35 5.09
N LEU A 407 4.78 10.26 4.87
CA LEU A 407 5.46 9.17 4.20
C LEU A 407 5.98 8.14 5.20
N ASN A 408 6.32 8.59 6.40
CA ASN A 408 6.85 7.77 7.48
C ASN A 408 6.01 8.00 8.74
N PHE A 409 5.42 6.92 9.27
CA PHE A 409 4.57 6.99 10.46
C PHE A 409 4.46 5.61 11.09
N ASN A 410 3.97 5.56 12.31
CA ASN A 410 3.60 4.31 12.97
C ASN A 410 2.08 4.22 13.20
N LEU A 411 1.64 3.00 13.49
CA LEU A 411 0.27 2.65 13.83
C LEU A 411 0.33 1.61 14.94
N LYS A 412 -0.20 1.98 16.11
CA LYS A 412 -0.39 1.07 17.24
C LYS A 412 -1.71 0.31 17.09
N ILE A 413 -1.68 -1.01 17.29
CA ILE A 413 -2.85 -1.89 17.31
C ILE A 413 -2.86 -2.63 18.66
N GLY A 414 -3.87 -2.32 19.48
CA GLY A 414 -3.91 -2.79 20.88
C GLY A 414 -2.65 -2.39 21.66
N ASP A 415 -2.28 -3.19 22.65
CA ASP A 415 -1.08 -2.98 23.46
C ASP A 415 0.12 -3.82 23.01
N HIS A 416 -0.02 -4.56 21.90
CA HIS A 416 0.92 -5.62 21.53
C HIS A 416 1.54 -5.46 20.14
N TYR A 417 1.05 -4.56 19.28
CA TYR A 417 1.55 -4.42 17.92
C TYR A 417 1.80 -2.96 17.53
N ASN A 418 2.94 -2.74 16.86
CA ASN A 418 3.34 -1.46 16.31
C ASN A 418 3.78 -1.63 14.86
N PHE A 419 3.01 -1.04 13.93
CA PHE A 419 3.31 -1.05 12.51
C PHE A 419 4.07 0.21 12.16
N ILE A 420 5.27 0.08 11.57
CA ILE A 420 6.11 1.21 11.17
C ILE A 420 6.12 1.29 9.64
N PHE A 421 5.55 2.34 9.07
CA PHE A 421 5.52 2.61 7.64
C PHE A 421 6.74 3.42 7.23
N LEU A 422 7.46 2.94 6.21
CA LEU A 422 8.65 3.60 5.69
C LEU A 422 8.58 3.79 4.18
N ASP A 423 8.79 5.03 3.76
CA ASP A 423 8.98 5.36 2.35
C ASP A 423 10.36 4.92 1.86
N THR A 424 10.38 4.21 0.73
CA THR A 424 11.62 3.74 0.09
C THR A 424 12.08 4.63 -1.06
N GLY A 425 11.32 5.66 -1.38
CA GLY A 425 11.63 6.69 -2.36
C GLY A 425 11.44 6.26 -3.82
N GLN A 426 11.71 7.23 -4.69
CA GLN A 426 11.67 7.07 -6.15
C GLN A 426 12.69 6.06 -6.71
N ASP A 427 12.58 5.80 -8.02
CA ASP A 427 13.58 5.04 -8.79
C ASP A 427 15.01 5.56 -8.55
N SER A 428 15.94 4.63 -8.34
CA SER A 428 17.35 4.92 -8.29
C SER A 428 17.98 4.89 -9.68
N ILE A 429 18.71 5.96 -10.01
CA ILE A 429 19.58 6.00 -11.19
C ILE A 429 20.95 5.35 -10.94
N ALA A 430 21.28 5.03 -9.67
CA ALA A 430 22.57 4.44 -9.31
C ALA A 430 22.75 3.03 -9.87
N ASP A 431 21.65 2.34 -10.17
CA ASP A 431 21.64 1.06 -10.89
C ASP A 431 20.92 1.21 -12.23
N MET A 432 21.57 1.90 -13.17
CA MET A 432 21.06 2.11 -14.53
C MET A 432 20.73 0.78 -15.24
N HIS A 433 21.38 -0.32 -14.89
CA HIS A 433 21.13 -1.62 -15.48
C HIS A 433 19.78 -2.22 -15.05
N ASP A 434 19.42 -2.09 -13.77
CA ASP A 434 18.11 -2.53 -13.26
C ASP A 434 16.98 -1.66 -13.80
N LEU A 435 17.24 -0.36 -13.96
CA LEU A 435 16.36 0.60 -14.64
C LEU A 435 16.08 0.19 -16.08
N LEU A 436 17.12 -0.15 -16.86
CA LEU A 436 17.01 -0.60 -18.25
C LEU A 436 16.31 -1.97 -18.38
N LYS A 437 16.32 -2.79 -17.32
CA LYS A 437 15.61 -4.08 -17.26
C LYS A 437 14.17 -3.97 -16.76
N GLY A 438 13.61 -2.76 -16.71
CA GLY A 438 12.20 -2.51 -16.42
C GLY A 438 11.78 -2.86 -14.99
N GLY A 439 12.70 -2.80 -14.05
CA GLY A 439 12.36 -2.89 -12.63
C GLY A 439 13.53 -2.35 -11.82
N PRO A 440 13.61 -1.02 -11.64
CA PRO A 440 14.70 -0.37 -10.95
C PRO A 440 14.70 -0.67 -9.45
N SER A 441 15.86 -0.59 -8.83
CA SER A 441 15.97 -0.40 -7.39
C SER A 441 15.47 0.99 -7.00
N THR A 442 15.03 1.20 -5.77
CA THR A 442 14.66 2.54 -5.29
C THR A 442 15.85 3.24 -4.67
N LYS A 443 15.79 4.57 -4.55
CA LYS A 443 16.84 5.34 -3.86
C LYS A 443 17.10 4.73 -2.48
N GLY A 444 16.06 4.27 -1.80
CA GLY A 444 16.17 3.61 -0.50
C GLY A 444 15.92 4.58 0.64
N ILE A 445 16.41 4.20 1.82
CA ILE A 445 16.10 4.88 3.07
C ILE A 445 17.11 6.02 3.29
N LYS A 446 16.63 7.25 3.48
CA LYS A 446 17.45 8.44 3.82
C LYS A 446 17.95 8.36 5.26
N GLU A 447 19.00 9.10 5.61
CA GLU A 447 19.59 9.06 6.96
C GLU A 447 18.57 9.39 8.06
N TYR A 448 17.81 10.48 7.91
CA TYR A 448 16.76 10.82 8.88
C TYR A 448 15.70 9.72 9.02
N GLN A 449 15.41 8.95 7.95
CA GLN A 449 14.44 7.84 8.03
C GLN A 449 15.01 6.65 8.79
N VAL A 450 16.34 6.44 8.75
CA VAL A 450 17.01 5.45 9.61
C VAL A 450 16.84 5.84 11.08
N ASP A 451 17.02 7.12 11.39
CA ASP A 451 16.87 7.63 12.75
C ASP A 451 15.41 7.60 13.22
N LEU A 452 14.45 7.94 12.36
CA LEU A 452 13.02 7.74 12.61
C LEU A 452 12.68 6.27 12.87
N LEU A 453 13.23 5.34 12.07
CA LEU A 453 13.02 3.90 12.30
C LEU A 453 13.55 3.47 13.67
N ARG A 454 14.74 3.94 14.07
CA ARG A 454 15.30 3.66 15.41
C ARG A 454 14.38 4.20 16.51
N ALA A 455 13.91 5.44 16.36
CA ALA A 455 13.00 6.09 17.30
C ALA A 455 11.69 5.31 17.45
N PHE A 456 11.04 4.94 16.34
CA PHE A 456 9.80 4.17 16.38
C PHE A 456 9.98 2.79 17.03
N ILE A 457 11.10 2.11 16.78
CA ILE A 457 11.40 0.82 17.45
C ILE A 457 11.59 1.00 18.96
N GLN A 458 12.21 2.11 19.38
CA GLN A 458 12.42 2.46 20.79
C GLN A 458 11.10 2.78 21.50
N ILE A 459 10.24 3.59 20.86
CA ILE A 459 8.89 3.95 21.35
C ILE A 459 8.00 2.71 21.47
N ALA A 460 8.17 1.72 20.59
CA ALA A 460 7.40 0.49 20.62
C ALA A 460 7.68 -0.42 21.83
N HIS A 461 8.58 -0.06 22.77
CA HIS A 461 8.88 -0.78 24.02
C HIS A 461 8.90 -2.33 23.92
N ASN A 462 7.81 -3.00 24.31
CA ASN A 462 7.65 -4.47 24.27
C ASN A 462 6.68 -4.96 23.18
N GLU A 463 6.09 -4.05 22.39
CA GLU A 463 5.13 -4.30 21.31
C GLU A 463 5.80 -4.96 20.10
N LYS A 464 5.19 -5.96 19.47
CA LYS A 464 5.72 -6.55 18.23
C LYS A 464 5.83 -5.51 17.12
N VAL A 465 7.00 -5.44 16.49
CA VAL A 465 7.29 -4.44 15.46
C VAL A 465 7.12 -5.04 14.07
N ILE A 466 6.20 -4.47 13.30
CA ILE A 466 5.98 -4.82 11.89
C ILE A 466 6.38 -3.63 11.03
N VAL A 467 7.47 -3.77 10.27
CA VAL A 467 7.89 -2.75 9.30
C VAL A 467 7.15 -2.95 7.99
N VAL A 468 6.54 -1.89 7.47
CA VAL A 468 5.78 -1.87 6.23
C VAL A 468 6.47 -0.92 5.27
N MET A 469 6.91 -1.43 4.12
CA MET A 469 7.65 -0.65 3.13
C MET A 469 7.34 -1.14 1.73
N HIS A 470 7.47 -0.30 0.70
CA HIS A 470 7.19 -0.75 -0.67
C HIS A 470 8.32 -1.63 -1.22
N THR A 471 9.53 -1.10 -1.36
CA THR A 471 10.66 -1.86 -1.90
C THR A 471 11.20 -2.88 -0.91
N PRO A 472 11.43 -4.14 -1.29
CA PRO A 472 11.91 -5.14 -0.35
C PRO A 472 13.37 -4.87 0.06
N PRO A 473 13.75 -5.17 1.31
CA PRO A 473 15.14 -5.04 1.76
C PRO A 473 16.04 -6.16 1.22
N VAL A 474 15.47 -7.25 0.71
CA VAL A 474 16.23 -8.37 0.12
C VAL A 474 15.50 -8.84 -1.12
N SER A 475 16.20 -8.96 -2.25
CA SER A 475 15.63 -9.50 -3.48
C SER A 475 16.71 -10.13 -4.38
N PRO A 476 16.54 -11.41 -4.78
CA PRO A 476 17.56 -12.18 -5.48
C PRO A 476 17.56 -11.90 -6.98
N ASN A 477 18.76 -11.81 -7.57
CA ASN A 477 18.92 -11.85 -9.02
C ASN A 477 19.26 -13.27 -9.51
N LEU A 478 18.31 -13.92 -10.19
CA LEU A 478 18.49 -15.25 -10.78
C LEU A 478 18.50 -15.20 -12.32
N SER A 479 19.57 -14.65 -12.87
CA SER A 479 19.82 -14.58 -14.33
C SER A 479 19.84 -15.96 -15.01
N ARG A 480 19.64 -16.01 -16.34
CA ARG A 480 19.67 -17.27 -17.13
C ARG A 480 20.96 -18.06 -16.90
N TYR A 481 22.10 -17.38 -16.82
CA TYR A 481 23.39 -18.01 -16.52
C TYR A 481 23.42 -18.62 -15.11
N LYS A 482 23.01 -17.85 -14.08
CA LYS A 482 22.92 -18.35 -12.70
C LYS A 482 21.99 -19.56 -12.59
N ARG A 483 20.86 -19.56 -13.32
CA ARG A 483 19.95 -20.72 -13.37
C ARG A 483 20.64 -21.97 -13.90
N ARG A 484 21.38 -21.87 -15.01
CA ARG A 484 22.15 -23.00 -15.58
C ARG A 484 23.22 -23.48 -14.60
N LYS A 485 23.97 -22.55 -13.99
CA LYS A 485 24.99 -22.85 -12.98
C LYS A 485 24.41 -23.62 -11.79
N TYR A 486 23.34 -23.11 -11.18
CA TYR A 486 22.74 -23.73 -9.99
C TYR A 486 21.94 -24.98 -10.31
N LYS A 487 21.34 -25.10 -11.51
CA LYS A 487 20.75 -26.36 -11.97
C LYS A 487 21.75 -27.51 -11.97
N LYS A 488 22.98 -27.25 -12.45
CA LYS A 488 24.09 -28.22 -12.40
C LYS A 488 24.55 -28.49 -10.97
N LYS A 489 24.79 -27.44 -10.19
CA LYS A 489 25.29 -27.57 -8.80
C LYS A 489 24.33 -28.27 -7.85
N LEU A 490 23.03 -28.09 -8.03
CA LEU A 490 21.97 -28.74 -7.24
C LEU A 490 21.54 -30.09 -7.83
N ASN A 491 22.26 -30.63 -8.82
CA ASN A 491 21.99 -31.93 -9.45
C ASN A 491 20.55 -32.10 -10.00
N ILE A 492 19.93 -31.03 -10.50
CA ILE A 492 18.56 -31.07 -11.02
C ILE A 492 18.57 -31.54 -12.48
N LYS A 493 18.32 -32.84 -12.67
CA LYS A 493 18.13 -33.50 -13.97
C LYS A 493 16.62 -33.56 -14.22
N ASN A 494 16.15 -33.25 -15.43
CA ASN A 494 14.73 -33.46 -15.87
C ASN A 494 13.66 -32.40 -15.49
N ARG A 495 13.99 -31.29 -14.81
CA ARG A 495 13.05 -30.16 -14.70
C ARG A 495 13.74 -28.79 -14.70
N PRO A 496 12.99 -27.68 -14.87
CA PRO A 496 13.52 -26.34 -14.63
C PRO A 496 13.85 -26.13 -13.14
N LEU A 497 14.88 -25.31 -12.89
CA LEU A 497 15.19 -24.81 -11.55
C LEU A 497 14.03 -23.92 -11.05
N GLN A 498 13.55 -24.19 -9.85
CA GLN A 498 12.46 -23.50 -9.18
C GLN A 498 12.95 -22.76 -7.95
N TRP A 499 12.14 -21.83 -7.42
CA TRP A 499 12.50 -21.11 -6.20
C TRP A 499 12.57 -22.03 -4.98
N SER A 500 11.74 -23.07 -4.92
CA SER A 500 11.75 -24.07 -3.86
C SER A 500 13.06 -24.85 -3.75
N ASP A 501 13.84 -24.93 -4.82
CA ASP A 501 15.18 -25.55 -4.79
C ASP A 501 16.17 -24.77 -3.92
N PHE A 502 15.87 -23.50 -3.65
CA PHE A 502 16.66 -22.63 -2.77
C PHE A 502 16.12 -22.60 -1.34
N TYR A 503 15.12 -23.40 -0.99
CA TYR A 503 14.65 -23.45 0.39
C TYR A 503 15.73 -23.95 1.33
N GLU A 504 15.71 -23.43 2.55
CA GLU A 504 16.75 -23.67 3.55
C GLU A 504 17.07 -25.16 3.73
N SER A 505 16.06 -26.03 3.82
CA SER A 505 16.24 -27.48 3.93
C SER A 505 17.04 -28.07 2.76
N ASN A 506 16.75 -27.60 1.54
CA ASN A 506 17.42 -28.05 0.32
C ASN A 506 18.83 -27.47 0.23
N LEU A 507 19.02 -26.20 0.60
CA LEU A 507 20.34 -25.57 0.59
C LEU A 507 21.29 -26.14 1.65
N ARG A 508 20.79 -26.57 2.81
CA ARG A 508 21.61 -27.23 3.84
C ARG A 508 22.34 -28.45 3.29
N SER A 509 21.68 -29.24 2.45
CA SER A 509 22.31 -30.39 1.79
C SER A 509 23.44 -30.00 0.82
N TYR A 510 23.42 -28.76 0.32
CA TYR A 510 24.38 -28.27 -0.68
C TYR A 510 25.53 -27.45 -0.07
N ASN A 511 25.26 -26.57 0.89
CA ASN A 511 26.26 -25.66 1.48
C ASN A 511 26.45 -25.81 3.00
N GLY A 512 25.85 -26.83 3.62
CA GLY A 512 25.93 -27.12 5.06
C GLY A 512 25.17 -26.14 5.97
N THR A 513 24.94 -24.90 5.52
CA THR A 513 24.41 -23.81 6.35
C THR A 513 22.93 -23.51 6.09
N GLY A 514 22.45 -23.75 4.86
CA GLY A 514 21.13 -23.31 4.41
C GLY A 514 21.06 -21.85 3.96
N ARG A 515 22.18 -21.13 4.01
CA ARG A 515 22.24 -19.68 3.74
C ARG A 515 22.12 -19.37 2.25
N LEU A 516 21.18 -18.50 1.91
CA LEU A 516 20.93 -18.03 0.54
C LEU A 516 21.91 -16.94 0.10
N ASP A 517 22.34 -16.07 1.03
CA ASP A 517 23.26 -14.96 0.77
C ASP A 517 24.64 -15.42 0.28
N THR A 518 25.04 -16.64 0.64
CA THR A 518 26.31 -17.25 0.20
C THR A 518 26.32 -17.65 -1.28
N ILE A 519 25.14 -17.74 -1.92
CA ILE A 519 25.01 -18.24 -3.29
C ILE A 519 24.35 -17.23 -4.24
N LEU A 520 23.51 -16.33 -3.76
CA LEU A 520 22.84 -15.31 -4.57
C LEU A 520 23.14 -13.91 -4.07
N ASN A 521 23.36 -12.98 -5.00
CA ASN A 521 23.30 -11.55 -4.69
C ASN A 521 21.82 -11.17 -4.45
N LEU A 522 21.57 -10.60 -3.26
CA LEU A 522 20.25 -10.26 -2.73
C LEU A 522 19.95 -8.75 -2.76
N LYS A 523 20.76 -7.95 -3.44
CA LYS A 523 20.51 -6.53 -3.69
C LYS A 523 20.23 -6.27 -5.16
N TYR A 524 19.08 -6.78 -5.60
CA TYR A 524 18.52 -6.55 -6.92
C TYR A 524 17.09 -6.06 -6.78
N GLN A 525 16.73 -4.91 -7.35
CA GLN A 525 15.41 -4.29 -7.13
C GLN A 525 15.09 -4.09 -5.65
N THR A 526 16.06 -3.55 -4.92
CA THR A 526 15.96 -3.32 -3.47
C THR A 526 16.20 -1.84 -3.15
N ILE A 527 16.30 -1.50 -1.86
CA ILE A 527 16.72 -0.18 -1.41
C ILE A 527 18.24 0.00 -1.64
N MET A 528 18.65 1.15 -2.20
CA MET A 528 20.06 1.39 -2.52
C MET A 528 20.83 1.97 -1.35
N TYR A 529 20.39 3.13 -0.85
CA TYR A 529 20.98 3.80 0.31
C TYR A 529 20.56 3.13 1.62
N ASN A 530 21.49 3.15 2.59
CA ASN A 530 21.33 2.58 3.95
C ASN A 530 20.93 1.10 4.04
N TRP A 531 21.01 0.34 2.95
CA TRP A 531 20.65 -1.08 2.89
C TRP A 531 21.26 -1.93 4.03
N SER A 532 22.57 -1.81 4.26
CA SER A 532 23.27 -2.56 5.31
C SER A 532 22.79 -2.17 6.70
N THR A 533 22.66 -0.86 6.96
CA THR A 533 22.18 -0.32 8.24
C THR A 533 20.76 -0.79 8.55
N VAL A 534 19.86 -0.75 7.57
CA VAL A 534 18.47 -1.20 7.72
C VAL A 534 18.40 -2.69 8.07
N LEU A 535 19.18 -3.54 7.38
CA LEU A 535 19.25 -4.97 7.71
C LEU A 535 19.82 -5.25 9.10
N LYS A 536 20.78 -4.43 9.55
CA LYS A 536 21.32 -4.51 10.90
C LYS A 536 20.28 -4.11 11.95
N ILE A 537 19.51 -3.06 11.72
CA ILE A 537 18.39 -2.65 12.58
C ILE A 537 17.36 -3.80 12.67
N PHE A 538 16.94 -4.37 11.54
CA PHE A 538 15.95 -5.45 11.54
C PHE A 538 16.39 -6.67 12.35
N THR A 539 17.68 -7.00 12.30
CA THR A 539 18.25 -8.16 13.01
C THR A 539 18.68 -7.87 14.45
N GLY A 540 18.57 -6.62 14.93
CA GLY A 540 19.05 -6.21 16.25
C GLY A 540 20.58 -6.12 16.37
N SER A 541 21.29 -6.07 15.24
CA SER A 541 22.76 -5.96 15.20
C SER A 541 23.25 -4.52 14.98
N ASP A 542 22.35 -3.55 14.88
CA ASP A 542 22.67 -2.13 14.86
C ASP A 542 23.31 -1.69 16.19
N LYS A 543 24.20 -0.70 16.13
CA LYS A 543 24.95 -0.24 17.32
C LYS A 543 24.07 0.56 18.28
N ILE A 544 23.00 1.18 17.79
CA ILE A 544 22.12 2.06 18.56
C ILE A 544 20.90 1.28 19.05
N ILE A 545 20.26 0.52 18.16
CA ILE A 545 19.08 -0.29 18.51
C ILE A 545 19.38 -1.79 18.37
N ARG A 546 19.33 -2.51 19.50
CA ARG A 546 19.56 -3.96 19.57
C ARG A 546 18.30 -4.82 19.49
N ARG A 547 17.14 -4.18 19.46
CA ARG A 547 15.84 -4.85 19.38
C ARG A 547 15.60 -5.37 17.97
N LYS A 548 15.21 -6.64 17.85
CA LYS A 548 14.81 -7.24 16.56
C LYS A 548 13.43 -6.77 16.14
N VAL A 549 13.26 -6.55 14.85
CA VAL A 549 11.94 -6.44 14.22
C VAL A 549 11.31 -7.83 14.14
N ASP A 550 9.98 -7.91 14.18
CA ASP A 550 9.26 -9.18 14.07
C ASP A 550 9.01 -9.54 12.61
N ILE A 551 8.46 -8.59 11.84
CA ILE A 551 8.14 -8.78 10.41
C ILE A 551 8.48 -7.54 9.59
N VAL A 552 8.91 -7.78 8.34
CA VAL A 552 8.96 -6.78 7.28
C VAL A 552 8.00 -7.19 6.16
N MET A 553 7.05 -6.33 5.83
CA MET A 553 6.08 -6.52 4.74
C MET A 553 6.42 -5.63 3.56
N CYS A 554 6.50 -6.20 2.36
CA CYS A 554 6.93 -5.44 1.17
C CYS A 554 6.37 -5.95 -0.16
N GLY A 555 6.47 -5.11 -1.19
CA GLY A 555 5.99 -5.31 -2.56
C GLY A 555 7.08 -5.19 -3.64
N HIS A 556 6.81 -4.45 -4.72
CA HIS A 556 7.72 -4.04 -5.81
C HIS A 556 8.17 -5.13 -6.79
N THR A 557 8.57 -6.30 -6.27
CA THR A 557 9.10 -7.39 -7.14
C THR A 557 8.01 -8.22 -7.79
N HIS A 558 6.76 -8.05 -7.34
CA HIS A 558 5.59 -8.84 -7.74
C HIS A 558 5.81 -10.35 -7.53
N THR A 559 6.59 -10.72 -6.50
CA THR A 559 6.89 -12.12 -6.18
C THR A 559 6.49 -12.50 -4.77
N LEU A 560 5.96 -13.71 -4.59
CA LEU A 560 5.80 -14.32 -3.27
C LEU A 560 7.07 -15.05 -2.85
N LYS A 561 8.04 -14.30 -2.32
CA LYS A 561 9.22 -14.87 -1.66
C LYS A 561 9.18 -14.50 -0.18
N GLU A 562 9.66 -15.42 0.64
CA GLU A 562 9.63 -15.29 2.08
C GLU A 562 11.03 -15.59 2.60
N TYR A 563 11.50 -14.74 3.50
CA TYR A 563 12.83 -14.83 4.07
C TYR A 563 12.75 -14.75 5.59
N ARG A 564 13.76 -15.32 6.25
CA ARG A 564 14.09 -14.94 7.62
C ARG A 564 15.51 -14.42 7.63
N LEU A 565 15.77 -13.42 8.45
CA LEU A 565 17.09 -12.83 8.61
C LEU A 565 17.66 -13.25 9.97
N ARG A 566 18.97 -13.40 10.04
CA ARG A 566 19.69 -13.64 11.29
C ARG A 566 20.89 -12.72 11.36
N GLU A 567 21.24 -12.27 12.56
CA GLU A 567 22.48 -11.54 12.78
C GLU A 567 23.67 -12.32 12.19
N ALA A 568 24.51 -11.63 11.43
CA ALA A 568 25.70 -12.21 10.84
C ALA A 568 26.78 -12.43 11.91
N LYS A 569 27.41 -13.61 11.90
CA LYS A 569 28.64 -13.82 12.65
C LYS A 569 29.75 -12.98 11.99
N LYS A 570 30.41 -12.10 12.75
CA LYS A 570 31.47 -11.20 12.25
C LYS A 570 32.54 -12.00 11.49
N THR A 571 32.61 -11.85 10.15
CA THR A 571 33.79 -12.03 9.27
C THR A 571 33.46 -12.25 7.78
N ASP A 572 32.21 -12.55 7.41
CA ASP A 572 31.91 -12.92 6.02
C ASP A 572 31.86 -11.71 5.07
N ARG A 573 32.72 -11.72 4.04
CA ARG A 573 32.69 -10.76 2.92
C ARG A 573 32.00 -11.37 1.71
N ILE A 574 30.99 -10.68 1.17
CA ILE A 574 30.32 -11.07 -0.07
C ILE A 574 30.63 -10.09 -1.20
N ASN A 575 30.80 -10.63 -2.41
CA ASN A 575 30.93 -9.80 -3.61
C ASN A 575 29.54 -9.33 -4.05
N PHE A 576 29.37 -8.03 -3.99
CA PHE A 576 28.17 -7.30 -4.32
C PHE A 576 28.20 -6.63 -5.68
N GLY A 577 29.32 -6.73 -6.39
CA GLY A 577 29.67 -5.91 -7.54
C GLY A 577 28.56 -5.72 -8.56
N PHE A 578 28.40 -4.47 -8.99
CA PHE A 578 27.68 -4.13 -10.22
C PHE A 578 28.55 -4.56 -11.39
N TRP A 579 27.94 -5.30 -12.33
CA TRP A 579 28.42 -5.96 -13.56
C TRP A 579 29.89 -5.84 -14.06
N PHE A 580 30.62 -4.75 -13.77
CA PHE A 580 32.02 -4.52 -14.15
C PHE A 580 33.03 -4.41 -13.00
N PHE A 581 32.62 -4.12 -11.76
CA PHE A 581 33.54 -3.96 -10.61
C PHE A 581 33.06 -4.75 -9.39
N PRO A 582 33.84 -5.72 -8.88
CA PRO A 582 33.50 -6.42 -7.65
C PRO A 582 33.60 -5.48 -6.45
N ILE A 583 32.48 -5.22 -5.77
CA ILE A 583 32.44 -4.47 -4.52
C ILE A 583 32.23 -5.47 -3.39
N TYR A 584 33.23 -5.65 -2.53
CA TYR A 584 33.09 -6.54 -1.38
C TYR A 584 32.53 -5.77 -0.19
N ILE A 585 31.45 -6.28 0.38
CA ILE A 585 30.89 -5.74 1.63
C ILE A 585 30.83 -6.84 2.69
N GLU A 586 30.89 -6.44 3.94
CA GLU A 586 30.54 -7.31 5.05
C GLU A 586 29.06 -7.66 4.98
N VAL A 587 28.74 -8.93 5.16
CA VAL A 587 27.37 -9.43 5.20
C VAL A 587 26.65 -8.77 6.38
N PRO A 588 25.58 -7.97 6.15
CA PRO A 588 24.87 -7.32 7.26
C PRO A 588 24.02 -8.31 8.07
N CYS A 589 23.55 -9.38 7.44
CA CYS A 589 22.78 -10.44 8.06
C CYS A 589 22.85 -11.73 7.22
N GLU A 590 22.70 -12.88 7.86
CA GLU A 590 22.48 -14.15 7.17
C GLU A 590 21.03 -14.21 6.67
N ILE A 591 20.84 -14.73 5.45
CA ILE A 591 19.53 -14.73 4.80
C ILE A 591 19.14 -16.14 4.41
N TYR A 592 17.94 -16.56 4.80
CA TYR A 592 17.39 -17.88 4.52
C TYR A 592 16.02 -17.71 3.85
N THR A 593 15.61 -18.65 3.00
CA THR A 593 14.30 -18.62 2.34
C THR A 593 13.57 -19.94 2.50
N SER A 594 12.24 -19.87 2.61
CA SER A 594 11.33 -21.01 2.70
C SER A 594 9.90 -20.56 2.38
N ARG A 595 8.90 -21.42 2.60
CA ARG A 595 7.49 -21.03 2.76
C ARG A 595 7.14 -20.93 4.25
N TYR A 596 7.64 -19.88 4.90
CA TYR A 596 7.40 -19.67 6.33
C TYR A 596 5.92 -19.52 6.68
N ARG A 597 5.09 -19.04 5.74
CA ARG A 597 3.63 -18.99 5.95
C ARG A 597 2.99 -20.35 6.24
N ASP A 598 3.56 -21.43 5.71
CA ASP A 598 3.03 -22.78 5.94
C ASP A 598 3.47 -23.31 7.30
N LYS A 599 4.61 -22.84 7.83
CA LYS A 599 5.12 -23.21 9.15
C LYS A 599 4.16 -22.86 10.27
N PHE A 600 3.41 -21.76 10.14
CA PHE A 600 2.41 -21.37 11.14
C PHE A 600 1.35 -22.46 11.38
N LYS A 601 1.01 -23.24 10.33
CA LYS A 601 -0.01 -24.30 10.40
C LYS A 601 0.52 -25.61 11.00
N GLU A 602 1.83 -25.77 11.14
CA GLU A 602 2.44 -27.00 11.68
C GLU A 602 2.35 -27.07 13.21
N PHE A 603 2.16 -25.94 13.89
CA PHE A 603 2.10 -25.87 15.35
C PHE A 603 0.66 -26.02 15.86
N LYS A 604 0.42 -27.04 16.68
CA LYS A 604 -0.86 -27.21 17.40
C LYS A 604 -0.91 -26.41 18.69
N ASN A 605 0.22 -26.27 19.38
CA ASN A 605 0.34 -25.51 20.62
C ASN A 605 0.72 -24.04 20.31
N PRO A 606 -0.06 -23.05 20.76
CA PRO A 606 0.25 -21.63 20.57
C PRO A 606 1.60 -21.19 21.17
N LEU A 607 2.03 -21.80 22.28
CA LEU A 607 3.30 -21.46 22.94
C LEU A 607 4.51 -21.91 22.11
N ASP A 608 4.40 -23.07 21.46
CA ASP A 608 5.45 -23.59 20.57
C ASP A 608 5.61 -22.68 19.35
N LEU A 609 4.48 -22.23 18.77
CA LEU A 609 4.48 -21.26 17.67
C LEU A 609 5.15 -19.94 18.09
N LYS A 610 4.78 -19.42 19.26
CA LYS A 610 5.36 -18.18 19.79
C LYS A 610 6.87 -18.31 19.99
N THR A 611 7.31 -19.39 20.63
CA THR A 611 8.73 -19.68 20.87
C THR A 611 9.50 -19.82 19.55
N TRP A 612 8.96 -20.58 18.60
CA TRP A 612 9.57 -20.73 17.29
C TRP A 612 9.66 -19.39 16.54
N PHE A 613 8.60 -18.58 16.58
CA PHE A 613 8.56 -17.28 15.92
C PHE A 613 9.62 -16.35 16.51
N ASP A 614 9.72 -16.26 17.84
CA ASP A 614 10.68 -15.40 18.54
C ASP A 614 12.14 -15.79 18.29
N VAL A 615 12.42 -17.09 18.11
CA VAL A 615 13.76 -17.57 17.74
C VAL A 615 14.12 -17.21 16.29
N ASN A 616 13.15 -17.22 15.37
CA ASN A 616 13.40 -17.14 13.93
C ASN A 616 13.18 -15.76 13.31
N LYS A 617 12.61 -14.80 14.05
CA LYS A 617 12.43 -13.42 13.58
C LYS A 617 13.75 -12.66 13.36
N PRO A 618 13.80 -11.65 12.46
CA PRO A 618 12.69 -11.12 11.65
C PRO A 618 12.36 -11.98 10.42
N PHE A 619 11.08 -11.98 10.04
CA PHE A 619 10.62 -12.51 8.75
C PHE A 619 10.41 -11.38 7.72
N VAL A 620 10.75 -11.61 6.46
CA VAL A 620 10.46 -10.69 5.35
C VAL A 620 9.47 -11.37 4.41
N PHE A 621 8.25 -10.82 4.32
CA PHE A 621 7.21 -11.29 3.42
C PHE A 621 7.09 -10.36 2.22
N GLN A 622 7.45 -10.86 1.03
CA GLN A 622 7.10 -10.22 -0.23
C GLN A 622 5.71 -10.67 -0.66
N THR A 623 4.91 -9.70 -1.09
CA THR A 623 3.54 -9.87 -1.55
C THR A 623 3.48 -9.66 -3.07
N GLN A 624 2.59 -10.40 -3.74
CA GLN A 624 2.35 -10.22 -5.18
C GLN A 624 1.56 -8.94 -5.43
N ALA A 625 1.60 -8.45 -6.67
CA ALA A 625 0.91 -7.23 -7.05
C ALA A 625 -0.60 -7.44 -7.22
N VAL A 626 -1.41 -6.44 -6.89
CA VAL A 626 -2.85 -6.41 -7.21
C VAL A 626 -3.10 -5.94 -8.64
N GLY A 627 -2.23 -5.07 -9.17
CA GLY A 627 -2.30 -4.57 -10.54
C GLY A 627 -1.56 -5.46 -11.53
N PRO A 628 -0.27 -5.19 -11.79
CA PRO A 628 0.50 -5.79 -12.87
C PRO A 628 0.76 -7.28 -12.69
N LEU A 629 0.82 -7.98 -13.83
CA LEU A 629 1.41 -9.32 -13.88
C LEU A 629 2.92 -9.25 -13.65
N SER A 630 3.44 -10.24 -12.92
CA SER A 630 4.90 -10.38 -12.77
C SER A 630 5.55 -10.61 -14.14
N ALA A 631 6.33 -9.63 -14.61
CA ALA A 631 7.03 -9.68 -15.88
C ALA A 631 8.25 -10.62 -15.88
N LYS A 632 8.71 -11.07 -14.70
CA LYS A 632 9.97 -11.80 -14.52
C LYS A 632 9.75 -13.18 -13.90
N PHE A 633 9.52 -14.16 -14.79
CA PHE A 633 9.59 -15.62 -14.57
C PHE A 633 8.46 -16.26 -13.74
N LYS A 634 7.80 -17.25 -14.36
CA LYS A 634 6.57 -17.92 -13.89
C LYS A 634 5.50 -16.87 -13.54
N PHE A 635 4.56 -16.71 -14.47
CA PHE A 635 3.34 -15.94 -14.30
C PHE A 635 2.79 -16.06 -12.86
N LYS A 636 2.34 -14.98 -12.24
CA LYS A 636 1.59 -15.06 -10.99
C LYS A 636 0.41 -14.15 -11.19
N THR A 637 -0.78 -14.69 -10.97
CA THR A 637 -2.01 -13.90 -11.04
C THR A 637 -1.95 -12.78 -10.00
N PRO A 638 -2.62 -11.64 -10.27
CA PRO A 638 -2.67 -10.57 -9.29
C PRO A 638 -3.32 -11.03 -7.98
N GLY A 639 -2.94 -10.44 -6.85
CA GLY A 639 -3.53 -10.73 -5.54
C GLY A 639 -2.77 -10.14 -4.35
N PHE A 640 -2.96 -10.72 -3.17
CA PHE A 640 -2.57 -10.11 -1.90
C PHE A 640 -2.35 -11.17 -0.80
N ARG A 641 -1.92 -10.73 0.39
CA ARG A 641 -1.86 -11.58 1.60
C ARG A 641 -2.94 -11.19 2.61
N TYR A 642 -3.49 -12.19 3.28
CA TYR A 642 -4.45 -12.03 4.38
C TYR A 642 -3.84 -12.62 5.65
N TYR A 643 -3.64 -11.77 6.66
CA TYR A 643 -3.03 -12.13 7.94
C TYR A 643 -4.09 -12.30 9.02
N THR A 644 -3.84 -13.23 9.93
CA THR A 644 -4.68 -13.43 11.12
C THR A 644 -3.79 -13.53 12.35
N ILE A 645 -4.14 -12.71 13.35
CA ILE A 645 -3.54 -12.67 14.67
C ILE A 645 -4.59 -13.22 15.64
N LYS A 646 -4.16 -14.13 16.50
CA LYS A 646 -4.95 -14.65 17.60
C LYS A 646 -4.13 -14.69 18.87
N ASN A 647 -4.68 -14.22 19.98
CA ASN A 647 -3.99 -14.12 21.28
C ASN A 647 -2.58 -13.48 21.11
N ASP A 648 -2.54 -12.34 20.42
CA ASP A 648 -1.33 -11.58 20.13
C ASP A 648 -0.25 -12.31 19.33
N GLN A 649 -0.58 -13.42 18.66
CA GLN A 649 0.35 -14.18 17.83
C GLN A 649 -0.17 -14.31 16.41
N ILE A 650 0.72 -14.09 15.42
CA ILE A 650 0.39 -14.34 14.02
C ILE A 650 0.28 -15.85 13.84
N VAL A 651 -0.90 -16.31 13.41
CA VAL A 651 -1.22 -17.72 13.17
C VAL A 651 -1.44 -18.03 11.69
N SER A 652 -1.55 -17.01 10.84
CA SER A 652 -1.85 -17.19 9.42
C SER A 652 -1.35 -16.01 8.57
N ALA A 653 -0.85 -16.33 7.37
CA ALA A 653 -0.46 -15.38 6.31
C ALA A 653 -0.84 -15.94 4.93
N LYS A 654 -2.14 -16.11 4.70
CA LYS A 654 -2.71 -16.71 3.50
C LYS A 654 -2.46 -15.85 2.27
N VAL A 655 -2.33 -16.51 1.12
CA VAL A 655 -2.19 -15.84 -0.18
C VAL A 655 -3.53 -15.96 -0.90
N PHE A 656 -4.04 -14.85 -1.42
CA PHE A 656 -5.21 -14.81 -2.29
C PHE A 656 -4.78 -14.34 -3.68
N SER A 657 -5.35 -14.94 -4.73
CA SER A 657 -5.06 -14.58 -6.11
C SER A 657 -6.32 -14.53 -6.96
N LEU A 658 -6.28 -13.80 -8.08
CA LEU A 658 -7.38 -13.77 -9.04
C LEU A 658 -7.52 -15.13 -9.73
N HIS A 659 -8.72 -15.68 -9.68
CA HIS A 659 -9.15 -16.88 -10.38
C HIS A 659 -10.18 -16.49 -11.43
N LEU A 660 -10.25 -17.25 -12.53
CA LEU A 660 -11.37 -17.19 -13.45
C LEU A 660 -12.52 -18.01 -12.88
N LYS A 661 -13.72 -17.43 -12.87
CA LYS A 661 -14.94 -18.11 -12.43
C LYS A 661 -15.34 -19.28 -13.32
#